data_AF-A0A2N1U194-F1
#
_entry.id   AF-A0A2N1U194-F1
#
_cell.length_a   1.000
_cell.length_b   1.000
_cell.length_c   1.000
_cell.angle_alpha   90.00
_cell.angle_beta   90.00
_cell.angle_gamma   90.00
#
_symmetry.space_group_name_H-M   'P 1'
#
loop_
_entity.id
_entity.type
_entity.pdbx_description
1 polymer ?
#
loop_
_entity_poly.entity_id
_entity_poly.type
_entity_poly.pdbx_seq_one_letter_code
_entity_poly.pdbx_strand_id
1 'polypeptide(L)'
;MKNITALLILLLVFTSNFSQAAATESPVSLTVWAMGNEGLLIRKMADRFEKLHPQVKIVTQAIPWTAAHGKLVTGVVGEMSPDVCQLGTTWMAEFQAMGALEPLDSYLQSATAVKIDDYFPAALTSTFFAGQRFGLPWYVDTRVFFYRSDIVAQAGHASFPTDWAGLKALATSIIAANKESGRPGFAFSLPTNDWQIFLMFFWQAGGQLFPEGGHSPLLSHEPAGRALEYLRSFFVEGLASLTSGRDMDLLTAFDSGFFPMFIAGPWMVSTIETGKPELAGRWETAPMPKEVSGASFIGGSNLAMFKSSKNKAWAWKFMEFMSTAESQVNWYELSKNLPSLRGAWEHESLAANQHLKAFRVQLDAAVSPPAIPEWEQIADALSEGMEPVMYGNLTAAAGLQKMSEKAAVILRRPDVTEGAVHLWKLALALAAGTALLLAVFFRWLPREKDYISNRSFQPVALVFVLPALTLLTVFLFLPILASWFASFTNWDIYGISRPENVVWTGFDNYRQLTGDPIFWISLRNSLLFAVIGVPLNLMCSLFAALLLNREFIRFKALFRVGFFIPCITTMVAVAVIWRWLYNPEFGLLNLALSWLGLSPQNWLADQWLALPSLIIMAVWKGFGYNMIIFIAALQAIPEELYESADIDGASEPQQFWHITLPMLRETTAFVTIMTSIGFLQFFAEPYIMTGGGPLNQTMSVVLYMYNHGFKFYNLGYASSIAYVLFAIILAFTLTQGIIRKSLEGGRK
;
A
#
# COMPACT_ATOMS: atom_id res chain seq x y z
N MET A 1 26.72 -62.21 0.62
CA MET A 1 25.23 -62.15 0.56
C MET A 1 24.53 -62.45 1.88
N LYS A 2 24.98 -63.41 2.72
CA LYS A 2 24.32 -63.71 4.02
C LYS A 2 24.27 -62.55 5.04
N ASN A 3 25.20 -61.60 5.00
CA ASN A 3 25.24 -60.49 5.97
C ASN A 3 24.31 -59.32 5.60
N ILE A 4 23.91 -59.17 4.33
CA ILE A 4 23.00 -58.10 3.89
C ILE A 4 21.54 -58.49 4.20
N THR A 5 21.21 -59.78 4.09
CA THR A 5 19.88 -60.30 4.45
C THR A 5 19.65 -60.24 5.97
N ALA A 6 20.69 -60.49 6.78
CA ALA A 6 20.59 -60.33 8.24
C ALA A 6 20.42 -58.86 8.67
N LEU A 7 21.06 -57.92 7.97
CA LEU A 7 20.91 -56.48 8.24
C LEU A 7 19.52 -55.94 7.85
N LEU A 8 18.95 -56.43 6.75
CA LEU A 8 17.58 -56.10 6.31
C LEU A 8 16.51 -56.68 7.23
N ILE A 9 16.71 -57.90 7.76
CA ILE A 9 15.79 -58.50 8.73
C ILE A 9 15.90 -57.79 10.09
N LEU A 10 17.11 -57.38 10.52
CA LEU A 10 17.25 -56.56 11.73
C LEU A 10 16.62 -55.17 11.58
N LEU A 11 16.71 -54.53 10.39
CA LEU A 11 16.04 -53.25 10.13
C LEU A 11 14.50 -53.39 10.08
N LEU A 12 13.99 -54.51 9.56
CA LEU A 12 12.54 -54.79 9.53
C LEU A 12 11.97 -55.15 10.92
N VAL A 13 12.76 -55.77 11.79
CA VAL A 13 12.36 -56.07 13.18
C VAL A 13 12.51 -54.83 14.09
N PHE A 14 13.39 -53.89 13.75
CA PHE A 14 13.47 -52.58 14.43
C PHE A 14 12.34 -51.63 14.06
N THR A 15 11.74 -51.74 12.86
CA THR A 15 10.57 -50.93 12.47
C THR A 15 9.24 -51.51 12.95
N SER A 16 9.16 -52.81 13.27
CA SER A 16 7.92 -53.43 13.75
C SER A 16 7.67 -53.30 15.26
N ASN A 17 8.71 -53.03 16.07
CA ASN A 17 8.60 -52.99 17.55
C ASN A 17 8.33 -51.59 18.14
N PHE A 18 8.19 -50.55 17.32
CA PHE A 18 7.72 -49.23 17.78
C PHE A 18 6.20 -49.01 17.61
N SER A 19 5.46 -50.02 17.13
CA SER A 19 4.02 -49.93 16.90
C SER A 19 3.15 -50.29 18.12
N GLN A 20 3.75 -50.49 19.30
CA GLN A 20 3.03 -50.83 20.54
C GLN A 20 3.50 -50.07 21.77
N ALA A 21 4.02 -48.85 21.57
CA ALA A 21 3.97 -47.82 22.60
C ALA A 21 2.62 -47.10 22.46
N ALA A 22 1.90 -46.93 23.57
CA ALA A 22 0.55 -46.37 23.63
C ALA A 22 0.32 -45.23 22.63
N ALA A 23 -0.65 -45.42 21.73
CA ALA A 23 -1.12 -44.36 20.84
C ALA A 23 -1.82 -43.29 21.67
N THR A 24 -1.06 -42.38 22.25
CA THR A 24 -1.54 -41.01 22.47
C THR A 24 -1.69 -40.41 21.07
N GLU A 25 -2.92 -40.33 20.57
CA GLU A 25 -3.23 -39.62 19.32
C GLU A 25 -2.49 -38.29 19.31
N SER A 26 -1.64 -38.06 18.30
CA SER A 26 -1.00 -36.76 18.13
C SER A 26 -2.09 -35.69 18.06
N PRO A 27 -2.00 -34.60 18.84
CA PRO A 27 -3.06 -33.60 18.90
C PRO A 27 -3.33 -33.03 17.51
N VAL A 28 -4.61 -32.83 17.19
CA VAL A 28 -5.04 -32.25 15.91
C VAL A 28 -4.44 -30.85 15.79
N SER A 29 -3.67 -30.60 14.73
CA SER A 29 -3.05 -29.30 14.49
C SER A 29 -4.00 -28.38 13.71
N LEU A 30 -4.38 -27.25 14.30
CA LEU A 30 -5.21 -26.22 13.69
C LEU A 30 -4.36 -24.98 13.40
N THR A 31 -4.29 -24.53 12.16
CA THR A 31 -3.53 -23.33 11.78
C THR A 31 -4.43 -22.10 11.81
N VAL A 32 -4.01 -21.07 12.56
CA VAL A 32 -4.75 -19.81 12.69
C VAL A 32 -3.86 -18.65 12.25
N TRP A 33 -4.32 -17.89 11.27
CA TRP A 33 -3.63 -16.67 10.85
C TRP A 33 -4.34 -15.43 11.40
N ALA A 34 -3.56 -14.50 11.91
CA ALA A 34 -4.04 -13.21 12.36
C ALA A 34 -3.02 -12.12 12.03
N MET A 35 -3.50 -10.89 11.95
CA MET A 35 -2.78 -9.76 11.39
C MET A 35 -2.36 -8.76 12.45
N GLY A 36 -1.29 -8.01 12.18
CA GLY A 36 -0.88 -6.88 13.01
C GLY A 36 -0.61 -7.25 14.47
N ASN A 37 -1.05 -6.38 15.38
CA ASN A 37 -0.91 -6.58 16.82
C ASN A 37 -1.76 -7.76 17.30
N GLU A 38 -2.93 -7.96 16.69
CA GLU A 38 -3.84 -9.07 16.96
C GLU A 38 -3.14 -10.41 16.72
N GLY A 39 -2.37 -10.52 15.64
CA GLY A 39 -1.55 -11.70 15.34
C GLY A 39 -0.50 -12.03 16.40
N LEU A 40 0.05 -11.02 17.07
CA LEU A 40 1.00 -11.22 18.18
C LEU A 40 0.31 -11.67 19.47
N LEU A 41 -0.96 -11.29 19.64
CA LEU A 41 -1.73 -11.54 20.87
C LEU A 41 -2.59 -12.80 20.80
N ILE A 42 -2.99 -13.26 19.61
CA ILE A 42 -3.94 -14.37 19.43
C ILE A 42 -3.46 -15.67 20.06
N ARG A 43 -2.14 -15.89 20.19
CA ARG A 43 -1.58 -17.07 20.88
C ARG A 43 -2.08 -17.19 22.32
N LYS A 44 -2.29 -16.07 23.02
CA LYS A 44 -2.84 -16.08 24.40
C LYS A 44 -4.28 -16.61 24.45
N MET A 45 -5.08 -16.35 23.42
CA MET A 45 -6.43 -16.91 23.30
C MET A 45 -6.38 -18.38 22.88
N ALA A 46 -5.46 -18.73 21.98
CA ALA A 46 -5.21 -20.11 21.61
C ALA A 46 -4.79 -20.98 22.82
N ASP A 47 -3.94 -20.47 23.71
CA ASP A 47 -3.55 -21.16 24.95
C ASP A 47 -4.75 -21.44 25.87
N ARG A 48 -5.71 -20.51 25.95
CA ARG A 48 -6.96 -20.71 26.71
C ARG A 48 -7.82 -21.81 26.10
N PHE A 49 -7.94 -21.83 24.78
CA PHE A 49 -8.66 -22.88 24.06
C PHE A 49 -8.00 -24.25 24.22
N GLU A 50 -6.67 -24.34 24.06
CA GLU A 50 -5.92 -25.60 24.22
C GLU A 50 -6.04 -26.17 25.64
N LYS A 51 -6.17 -25.33 26.68
CA LYS A 51 -6.44 -25.79 28.05
C LYS A 51 -7.81 -26.46 28.21
N LEU A 52 -8.82 -25.96 27.49
CA LEU A 52 -10.16 -26.56 27.46
C LEU A 52 -10.23 -27.78 26.54
N HIS A 53 -9.31 -27.87 25.58
CA HIS A 53 -9.29 -28.89 24.53
C HIS A 53 -7.86 -29.43 24.31
N PRO A 54 -7.32 -30.26 25.23
CA PRO A 54 -5.94 -30.75 25.18
C PRO A 54 -5.62 -31.61 23.95
N GLN A 55 -6.65 -32.13 23.27
CA GLN A 55 -6.56 -32.87 22.01
C GLN A 55 -6.27 -32.02 20.77
N VAL A 56 -6.24 -30.69 20.89
CA VAL A 56 -5.94 -29.76 19.78
C VAL A 56 -4.70 -28.95 20.09
N LYS A 57 -3.87 -28.72 19.06
CA LYS A 57 -2.79 -27.75 19.09
C LYS A 57 -3.04 -26.68 18.04
N ILE A 58 -3.01 -25.41 18.43
CA ILE A 58 -3.23 -24.28 17.53
C ILE A 58 -1.89 -23.67 17.12
N VAL A 59 -1.58 -23.68 15.83
CA VAL A 59 -0.40 -22.99 15.28
C VAL A 59 -0.82 -21.59 14.83
N THR A 60 -0.46 -20.58 15.63
CA THR A 60 -0.78 -19.19 15.32
C THR A 60 0.32 -18.54 14.49
N GLN A 61 -0.05 -17.81 13.44
CA GLN A 61 0.88 -17.02 12.64
C GLN A 61 0.47 -15.55 12.62
N ALA A 62 1.38 -14.68 13.08
CA ALA A 62 1.23 -13.23 12.98
C ALA A 62 1.69 -12.73 11.60
N ILE A 63 0.88 -11.91 10.95
CA ILE A 63 1.16 -11.39 9.61
C ILE A 63 1.02 -9.87 9.61
N PRO A 64 2.02 -9.08 9.18
CA PRO A 64 1.83 -7.63 9.02
C PRO A 64 0.69 -7.31 8.05
N TRP A 65 -0.19 -6.36 8.39
CA TRP A 65 -1.32 -5.97 7.53
C TRP A 65 -0.89 -5.61 6.10
N THR A 66 0.27 -4.98 5.95
CA THR A 66 0.87 -4.60 4.66
C THR A 66 1.23 -5.80 3.77
N ALA A 67 1.45 -6.98 4.35
CA ALA A 67 1.77 -8.20 3.63
C ALA A 67 0.64 -9.24 3.67
N ALA A 68 -0.41 -8.99 4.48
CA ALA A 68 -1.44 -9.97 4.79
C ALA A 68 -2.27 -10.35 3.58
N HIS A 69 -2.71 -9.35 2.82
CA HIS A 69 -3.56 -9.57 1.65
C HIS A 69 -2.85 -10.45 0.60
N GLY A 70 -1.67 -10.03 0.12
CA GLY A 70 -0.90 -10.80 -0.86
C GLY A 70 -0.57 -12.22 -0.40
N LYS A 71 -0.28 -12.42 0.90
CA LYS A 71 -0.07 -13.76 1.45
C LYS A 71 -1.34 -14.60 1.44
N LEU A 72 -2.49 -14.04 1.78
CA LEU A 72 -3.77 -14.74 1.76
C LEU A 72 -4.16 -15.16 0.35
N VAL A 73 -4.06 -14.24 -0.63
CA VAL A 73 -4.31 -14.56 -2.04
C VAL A 73 -3.39 -15.68 -2.53
N THR A 74 -2.09 -15.58 -2.25
CA THR A 74 -1.11 -16.63 -2.61
C THR A 74 -1.43 -17.96 -1.92
N GLY A 75 -1.84 -17.91 -0.64
CA GLY A 75 -2.23 -19.08 0.14
C GLY A 75 -3.45 -19.79 -0.45
N VAL A 76 -4.46 -19.03 -0.89
CA VAL A 76 -5.64 -19.58 -1.56
C VAL A 76 -5.26 -20.26 -2.87
N VAL A 77 -4.48 -19.57 -3.72
CA VAL A 77 -4.05 -20.11 -5.02
C VAL A 77 -3.15 -21.34 -4.86
N GLY A 78 -2.28 -21.34 -3.86
CA GLY A 78 -1.38 -22.46 -3.58
C GLY A 78 -2.00 -23.58 -2.75
N GLU A 79 -3.28 -23.50 -2.39
CA GLU A 79 -3.96 -24.43 -1.45
C GLU A 79 -3.26 -24.55 -0.08
N MET A 80 -2.57 -23.49 0.36
CA MET A 80 -1.81 -23.38 1.61
C MET A 80 -2.47 -22.44 2.61
N SER A 81 -3.78 -22.18 2.46
CA SER A 81 -4.56 -21.36 3.39
C SER A 81 -4.61 -21.95 4.81
N PRO A 82 -4.74 -21.12 5.86
CA PRO A 82 -4.94 -21.59 7.24
C PRO A 82 -6.31 -22.24 7.41
N ASP A 83 -6.56 -22.88 8.57
CA ASP A 83 -7.88 -23.41 8.90
C ASP A 83 -8.85 -22.28 9.26
N VAL A 84 -8.41 -21.35 10.13
CA VAL A 84 -9.16 -20.15 10.53
C VAL A 84 -8.29 -18.92 10.30
N CYS A 85 -8.90 -17.82 9.88
CA CYS A 85 -8.18 -16.57 9.65
C CYS A 85 -8.98 -15.37 10.15
N GLN A 86 -8.27 -14.41 10.71
CA GLN A 86 -8.75 -13.03 10.79
C GLN A 86 -8.88 -12.49 9.36
N LEU A 87 -10.01 -11.90 8.99
CA LEU A 87 -10.17 -11.17 7.74
C LEU A 87 -10.72 -9.78 8.03
N GLY A 88 -10.12 -8.74 7.45
CA GLY A 88 -10.68 -7.39 7.50
C GLY A 88 -12.09 -7.37 6.91
N THR A 89 -12.98 -6.55 7.47
CA THR A 89 -14.39 -6.52 7.04
C THR A 89 -14.55 -6.22 5.54
N THR A 90 -13.65 -5.42 4.95
CA THR A 90 -13.69 -5.08 3.52
C THR A 90 -13.18 -6.18 2.59
N TRP A 91 -12.46 -7.18 3.09
CA TRP A 91 -11.90 -8.28 2.28
C TRP A 91 -12.82 -9.49 2.19
N MET A 92 -13.83 -9.59 3.05
CA MET A 92 -14.72 -10.75 3.12
C MET A 92 -15.40 -11.05 1.78
N ALA A 93 -15.87 -10.01 1.08
CA ALA A 93 -16.54 -10.15 -0.21
C ALA A 93 -15.60 -10.71 -1.28
N GLU A 94 -14.37 -10.21 -1.30
CA GLU A 94 -13.32 -10.68 -2.20
C GLU A 94 -12.98 -12.15 -1.98
N PHE A 95 -12.68 -12.57 -0.74
CA PHE A 95 -12.31 -13.97 -0.49
C PHE A 95 -13.48 -14.93 -0.69
N GLN A 96 -14.72 -14.45 -0.49
CA GLN A 96 -15.93 -15.17 -0.86
C GLN A 96 -16.04 -15.32 -2.39
N ALA A 97 -15.78 -14.25 -3.16
CA ALA A 97 -15.81 -14.27 -4.62
C ALA A 97 -14.75 -15.22 -5.23
N MET A 98 -13.58 -15.32 -4.61
CA MET A 98 -12.55 -16.33 -4.94
C MET A 98 -13.01 -17.77 -4.64
N GLY A 99 -14.07 -17.95 -3.85
CA GLY A 99 -14.56 -19.25 -3.41
C GLY A 99 -13.72 -19.88 -2.29
N ALA A 100 -12.97 -19.06 -1.56
CA ALA A 100 -12.01 -19.54 -0.56
C ALA A 100 -12.65 -19.85 0.81
N LEU A 101 -13.81 -19.26 1.11
CA LEU A 101 -14.43 -19.31 2.43
C LEU A 101 -15.50 -20.40 2.53
N GLU A 102 -15.60 -21.02 3.70
CA GLU A 102 -16.61 -22.02 4.03
C GLU A 102 -17.92 -21.34 4.49
N PRO A 103 -19.10 -21.73 3.98
CA PRO A 103 -20.38 -21.31 4.52
C PRO A 103 -20.60 -21.80 5.96
N LEU A 104 -21.12 -20.94 6.83
CA LEU A 104 -21.26 -21.20 8.27
C LEU A 104 -22.69 -21.54 8.70
N ASP A 105 -23.69 -21.42 7.82
CA ASP A 105 -25.11 -21.56 8.15
C ASP A 105 -25.46 -22.91 8.79
N SER A 106 -24.86 -24.01 8.33
CA SER A 106 -25.09 -25.36 8.92
C SER A 106 -24.55 -25.48 10.34
N TYR A 107 -23.43 -24.81 10.64
CA TYR A 107 -22.82 -24.82 11.97
C TYR A 107 -23.67 -23.97 12.94
N LEU A 108 -24.12 -22.80 12.48
CA LEU A 108 -24.96 -21.88 13.24
C LEU A 108 -26.30 -22.50 13.66
N GLN A 109 -26.90 -23.36 12.83
CA GLN A 109 -28.14 -24.07 13.19
C GLN A 109 -27.97 -24.99 14.42
N SER A 110 -26.77 -25.53 14.63
CA SER A 110 -26.45 -26.43 15.73
C SER A 110 -25.82 -25.75 16.94
N ALA A 111 -25.44 -24.48 16.80
CA ALA A 111 -24.68 -23.75 17.81
C ALA A 111 -25.60 -23.19 18.90
N THR A 112 -25.24 -23.42 20.16
CA THR A 112 -25.96 -22.84 21.31
C THR A 112 -25.26 -21.62 21.88
N ALA A 113 -23.94 -21.50 21.68
CA ALA A 113 -23.12 -20.44 22.26
C ALA A 113 -23.05 -19.18 21.38
N VAL A 114 -23.32 -19.29 20.07
CA VAL A 114 -23.30 -18.16 19.13
C VAL A 114 -24.73 -17.83 18.71
N LYS A 115 -25.20 -16.65 19.09
CA LYS A 115 -26.48 -16.09 18.66
C LYS A 115 -26.24 -14.89 17.78
N ILE A 116 -26.69 -14.96 16.53
CA ILE A 116 -26.48 -13.89 15.55
C ILE A 116 -27.11 -12.57 16.02
N ASP A 117 -28.26 -12.63 16.69
CA ASP A 117 -28.95 -11.43 17.18
C ASP A 117 -28.21 -10.70 18.32
N ASP A 118 -27.23 -11.33 18.97
CA ASP A 118 -26.46 -10.70 20.05
C ASP A 118 -25.39 -9.71 19.50
N TYR A 119 -25.05 -9.80 18.22
CA TYR A 119 -24.11 -8.90 17.57
C TYR A 119 -24.72 -7.54 17.24
N PHE A 120 -23.88 -6.53 17.02
CA PHE A 120 -24.32 -5.28 16.39
C PHE A 120 -24.76 -5.56 14.93
N PRO A 121 -25.96 -5.12 14.51
CA PRO A 121 -26.48 -5.42 13.17
C PRO A 121 -25.53 -5.03 12.03
N ALA A 122 -24.88 -3.88 12.14
CA ALA A 122 -23.98 -3.39 11.10
C ALA A 122 -22.68 -4.23 10.97
N ALA A 123 -22.23 -4.88 12.04
CA ALA A 123 -21.05 -5.75 12.00
C ALA A 123 -21.33 -7.03 11.19
N LEU A 124 -22.57 -7.51 11.22
CA LEU A 124 -22.99 -8.72 10.52
C LEU A 124 -23.04 -8.57 9.01
N THR A 125 -23.23 -7.35 8.50
CA THR A 125 -23.32 -7.05 7.06
C THR A 125 -22.10 -7.55 6.29
N SER A 126 -20.91 -7.36 6.85
CA SER A 126 -19.64 -7.77 6.20
C SER A 126 -19.43 -9.28 6.11
N THR A 127 -20.29 -10.09 6.73
CA THR A 127 -20.13 -11.56 6.76
C THR A 127 -21.22 -12.30 5.97
N PHE A 128 -22.15 -11.59 5.34
CA PHE A 128 -23.30 -12.18 4.63
C PHE A 128 -23.24 -11.91 3.13
N PHE A 129 -23.24 -12.98 2.33
CA PHE A 129 -23.10 -12.91 0.87
C PHE A 129 -24.00 -13.95 0.21
N ALA A 130 -24.70 -13.56 -0.86
CA ALA A 130 -25.53 -14.48 -1.66
C ALA A 130 -26.49 -15.36 -0.82
N GLY A 131 -27.04 -14.83 0.28
CA GLY A 131 -27.96 -15.56 1.16
C GLY A 131 -27.32 -16.46 2.22
N GLN A 132 -25.98 -16.47 2.35
CA GLN A 132 -25.23 -17.31 3.28
C GLN A 132 -24.24 -16.49 4.12
N ARG A 133 -23.83 -17.02 5.28
CA ARG A 133 -22.84 -16.40 6.17
C ARG A 133 -21.48 -17.08 6.04
N PHE A 134 -20.41 -16.30 5.86
CA PHE A 134 -19.05 -16.81 5.63
C PHE A 134 -18.04 -16.44 6.75
N GLY A 135 -18.50 -15.74 7.78
CA GLY A 135 -17.66 -15.35 8.92
C GLY A 135 -18.47 -14.94 10.15
N LEU A 136 -17.78 -14.75 11.26
CA LEU A 136 -18.33 -14.18 12.50
C LEU A 136 -17.56 -12.89 12.86
N PRO A 137 -18.24 -11.78 13.21
CA PRO A 137 -17.55 -10.58 13.66
C PRO A 137 -16.70 -10.85 14.90
N TRP A 138 -15.39 -10.61 14.82
CA TRP A 138 -14.48 -10.84 15.93
C TRP A 138 -14.40 -9.63 16.85
N TYR A 139 -14.09 -8.48 16.26
CA TYR A 139 -14.05 -7.19 16.93
C TYR A 139 -14.48 -6.12 15.95
N VAL A 140 -14.98 -5.01 16.49
CA VAL A 140 -15.47 -3.88 15.70
C VAL A 140 -14.56 -2.67 15.88
N ASP A 141 -14.51 -1.86 14.85
CA ASP A 141 -13.95 -0.50 14.89
C ASP A 141 -15.08 0.44 14.49
N THR A 142 -15.26 1.54 15.22
CA THR A 142 -16.13 2.64 14.81
C THR A 142 -15.43 3.95 15.07
N ARG A 143 -15.85 5.01 14.37
CA ARG A 143 -15.23 6.32 14.50
C ARG A 143 -16.08 7.26 15.33
N VAL A 144 -15.42 7.98 16.24
CA VAL A 144 -16.02 8.99 17.11
C VAL A 144 -15.14 10.22 17.13
N PHE A 145 -15.65 11.33 17.67
CA PHE A 145 -14.84 12.51 17.92
C PHE A 145 -13.99 12.33 19.17
N PHE A 146 -12.72 12.71 19.05
CA PHE A 146 -11.82 13.02 20.15
C PHE A 146 -11.71 14.53 20.23
N TYR A 147 -11.85 15.10 21.43
CA TYR A 147 -11.78 16.54 21.60
C TYR A 147 -11.13 16.95 22.92
N ARG A 148 -10.50 18.12 22.90
CA ARG A 148 -9.94 18.79 24.08
C ARG A 148 -11.03 19.51 24.84
N SER A 149 -11.50 18.92 25.93
CA SER A 149 -12.62 19.41 26.73
C SER A 149 -12.34 20.78 27.34
N ASP A 150 -11.09 21.05 27.71
CA ASP A 150 -10.63 22.35 28.19
C ASP A 150 -10.69 23.44 27.11
N ILE A 151 -10.31 23.12 25.87
CA ILE A 151 -10.36 24.06 24.73
C ILE A 151 -11.80 24.31 24.29
N VAL A 152 -12.64 23.28 24.29
CA VAL A 152 -14.08 23.42 23.99
C VAL A 152 -14.76 24.32 25.03
N ALA A 153 -14.44 24.15 26.31
CA ALA A 153 -14.93 25.02 27.37
C ALA A 153 -14.43 26.47 27.24
N GLN A 154 -13.15 26.67 26.90
CA GLN A 154 -12.58 28.01 26.63
C GLN A 154 -13.24 28.70 25.44
N ALA A 155 -13.66 27.94 24.43
CA ALA A 155 -14.42 28.45 23.29
C ALA A 155 -15.90 28.76 23.63
N GLY A 156 -16.31 28.63 24.89
CA GLY A 156 -17.65 28.98 25.36
C GLY A 156 -18.69 27.86 25.24
N HIS A 157 -18.28 26.62 24.97
CA HIS A 157 -19.19 25.48 24.83
C HIS A 157 -19.14 24.56 26.04
N ALA A 158 -20.28 24.36 26.70
CA ALA A 158 -20.39 23.51 27.89
C ALA A 158 -20.29 21.99 27.59
N SER A 159 -20.59 21.58 26.36
CA SER A 159 -20.53 20.18 25.92
C SER A 159 -20.24 20.09 24.43
N PHE A 160 -19.82 18.91 23.98
CA PHE A 160 -19.59 18.66 22.56
C PHE A 160 -20.92 18.68 21.78
N PRO A 161 -21.01 19.40 20.64
CA PRO A 161 -22.23 19.50 19.85
C PRO A 161 -22.75 18.15 19.34
N THR A 162 -24.07 18.00 19.32
CA THR A 162 -24.75 16.78 18.87
C THR A 162 -25.25 16.84 17.43
N ASP A 163 -25.04 17.95 16.73
CA ASP A 163 -25.49 18.18 15.35
C ASP A 163 -24.44 18.94 14.51
N TRP A 164 -24.66 18.96 13.19
CA TRP A 164 -23.73 19.59 12.23
C TRP A 164 -23.59 21.11 12.43
N ALA A 165 -24.70 21.79 12.72
CA ALA A 165 -24.71 23.25 12.90
C ALA A 165 -23.89 23.63 14.14
N GLY A 166 -24.07 22.90 15.24
CA GLY A 166 -23.33 23.06 16.47
C GLY A 166 -21.85 22.71 16.32
N LEU A 167 -21.51 21.63 15.60
CA LEU A 167 -20.10 21.30 15.32
C LEU A 167 -19.41 22.44 14.56
N LYS A 168 -20.09 23.00 13.55
CA LYS A 168 -19.58 24.13 12.78
C LYS A 168 -19.41 25.38 13.65
N ALA A 169 -20.40 25.69 14.49
CA ALA A 169 -20.33 26.80 15.43
C ALA A 169 -19.16 26.65 16.41
N LEU A 170 -18.97 25.46 16.99
CA LEU A 170 -17.84 25.17 17.87
C LEU A 170 -16.50 25.38 17.15
N ALA A 171 -16.37 24.87 15.94
CA ALA A 171 -15.14 25.04 15.16
C ALA A 171 -14.82 26.52 14.91
N THR A 172 -15.82 27.32 14.56
CA THR A 172 -15.68 28.78 14.40
C THR A 172 -15.27 29.46 15.71
N SER A 173 -15.90 29.11 16.83
CA SER A 173 -15.56 29.66 18.16
C SER A 173 -14.12 29.34 18.56
N ILE A 174 -13.63 28.14 18.27
CA ILE A 174 -12.24 27.75 18.53
C ILE A 174 -11.26 28.61 17.72
N ILE A 175 -11.52 28.84 16.42
CA ILE A 175 -10.66 29.70 15.60
C ILE A 175 -10.69 31.16 16.06
N ALA A 176 -11.84 31.66 16.48
CA ALA A 176 -11.95 33.00 17.06
C ALA A 176 -11.10 33.13 18.34
N ALA A 177 -11.22 32.17 19.26
CA ALA A 177 -10.41 32.12 20.49
C ALA A 177 -8.90 31.97 20.21
N ASN A 178 -8.51 31.21 19.17
CA ASN A 178 -7.12 31.10 18.72
C ASN A 178 -6.56 32.45 18.29
N LYS A 179 -7.33 33.22 17.51
CA LYS A 179 -6.92 34.55 17.04
C LYS A 179 -6.76 35.55 18.20
N GLU A 180 -7.64 35.50 19.18
CA GLU A 180 -7.56 36.37 20.37
C GLU A 180 -6.37 36.03 21.27
N SER A 181 -6.06 34.75 21.44
CA SER A 181 -4.94 34.28 22.27
C SER A 181 -3.60 34.23 21.56
N GLY A 182 -3.57 34.41 20.23
CA GLY A 182 -2.37 34.22 19.40
C GLY A 182 -1.93 32.76 19.26
N ARG A 183 -2.78 31.78 19.61
CA ARG A 183 -2.47 30.35 19.50
C ARG A 183 -2.52 29.92 18.02
N PRO A 184 -1.44 29.33 17.47
CA PRO A 184 -1.49 28.73 16.14
C PRO A 184 -2.33 27.45 16.16
N GLY A 185 -3.08 27.18 15.09
CA GLY A 185 -3.82 25.94 14.94
C GLY A 185 -5.17 26.09 14.27
N PHE A 186 -5.77 24.95 14.01
CA PHE A 186 -7.09 24.82 13.40
C PHE A 186 -8.09 24.29 14.44
N ALA A 187 -9.37 24.25 14.09
CA ALA A 187 -10.38 23.68 14.98
C ALA A 187 -10.44 22.15 14.89
N PHE A 188 -10.20 21.62 13.70
CA PHE A 188 -10.49 20.23 13.39
C PHE A 188 -9.46 19.65 12.41
N SER A 189 -8.89 18.49 12.75
CA SER A 189 -8.09 17.71 11.80
C SER A 189 -9.01 16.91 10.89
N LEU A 190 -8.99 17.24 9.59
CA LEU A 190 -9.84 16.63 8.58
C LEU A 190 -8.99 16.26 7.35
N PRO A 191 -8.79 14.98 7.03
CA PRO A 191 -8.10 14.57 5.81
C PRO A 191 -8.87 15.03 4.57
N THR A 192 -8.14 15.39 3.51
CA THR A 192 -8.73 15.91 2.26
C THR A 192 -9.21 14.83 1.29
N ASN A 193 -8.83 13.56 1.50
CA ASN A 193 -9.08 12.45 0.58
C ASN A 193 -9.48 11.15 1.30
N ASP A 194 -10.08 11.22 2.49
CA ASP A 194 -10.50 10.05 3.25
C ASP A 194 -11.98 9.71 2.96
N TRP A 195 -12.20 8.61 2.23
CA TRP A 195 -13.53 8.12 1.88
C TRP A 195 -14.37 7.73 3.11
N GLN A 196 -13.76 7.29 4.20
CA GLN A 196 -14.50 6.90 5.42
C GLN A 196 -15.16 8.12 6.01
N ILE A 197 -14.42 9.23 6.08
CA ILE A 197 -14.95 10.51 6.57
C ILE A 197 -16.12 10.96 5.71
N PHE A 198 -15.96 10.98 4.39
CA PHE A 198 -17.06 11.34 3.50
C PHE A 198 -18.30 10.46 3.69
N LEU A 199 -18.14 9.13 3.74
CA LEU A 199 -19.28 8.23 3.90
C LEU A 199 -20.01 8.43 5.22
N MET A 200 -19.31 8.74 6.32
CA MET A 200 -19.96 9.06 7.60
C MET A 200 -20.91 10.26 7.46
N PHE A 201 -20.43 11.38 6.91
CA PHE A 201 -21.28 12.56 6.71
C PHE A 201 -22.35 12.34 5.64
N PHE A 202 -22.06 11.53 4.63
CA PHE A 202 -23.03 11.13 3.61
C PHE A 202 -24.21 10.33 4.19
N TRP A 203 -23.94 9.33 5.04
CA TRP A 203 -24.99 8.56 5.73
C TRP A 203 -25.74 9.39 6.77
N GLN A 204 -25.05 10.30 7.46
CA GLN A 204 -25.70 11.27 8.36
C GLN A 204 -26.69 12.16 7.61
N ALA A 205 -26.39 12.53 6.37
CA ALA A 205 -27.28 13.30 5.49
C ALA A 205 -28.47 12.49 4.93
N GLY A 206 -28.62 11.22 5.31
CA GLY A 206 -29.66 10.31 4.78
C GLY A 206 -29.29 9.63 3.46
N GLY A 207 -28.03 9.72 3.06
CA GLY A 207 -27.51 9.12 1.83
C GLY A 207 -27.50 7.59 1.87
N GLN A 208 -27.78 6.96 0.74
CA GLN A 208 -27.65 5.52 0.56
C GLN A 208 -26.85 5.24 -0.70
N LEU A 209 -25.77 4.47 -0.58
CA LEU A 209 -24.92 4.19 -1.72
C LEU A 209 -25.64 3.28 -2.74
N PHE A 210 -26.47 2.36 -2.27
CA PHE A 210 -27.23 1.40 -3.09
C PHE A 210 -28.68 1.25 -2.60
N PRO A 211 -29.58 2.23 -2.87
CA PRO A 211 -30.92 2.28 -2.29
C PRO A 211 -31.90 1.19 -2.79
N GLU A 212 -31.64 0.55 -3.94
CA GLU A 212 -32.53 -0.47 -4.53
C GLU A 212 -31.82 -1.82 -4.82
N GLY A 213 -30.66 -2.07 -4.20
CA GLY A 213 -29.82 -3.22 -4.57
C GLY A 213 -29.24 -3.13 -6.00
N GLY A 214 -29.31 -1.95 -6.61
CA GLY A 214 -28.79 -1.70 -7.96
C GLY A 214 -27.27 -1.79 -8.05
N HIS A 215 -26.76 -2.05 -9.25
CA HIS A 215 -25.32 -2.19 -9.55
C HIS A 215 -24.61 -0.85 -9.84
N SER A 216 -25.16 0.29 -9.43
CA SER A 216 -24.54 1.60 -9.64
C SER A 216 -24.71 2.45 -8.39
N PRO A 217 -23.62 3.00 -7.84
CA PRO A 217 -23.71 3.78 -6.62
C PRO A 217 -24.39 5.10 -6.92
N LEU A 218 -25.36 5.45 -6.08
CA LEU A 218 -26.02 6.75 -6.17
C LEU A 218 -25.19 7.75 -5.36
N LEU A 219 -24.38 8.57 -6.03
CA LEU A 219 -23.63 9.66 -5.39
C LEU A 219 -24.01 11.04 -5.94
N SER A 220 -24.73 11.12 -7.06
CA SER A 220 -25.19 12.38 -7.66
C SER A 220 -26.52 12.90 -7.09
N HIS A 221 -26.86 12.56 -5.85
CA HIS A 221 -28.12 12.93 -5.21
C HIS A 221 -27.88 13.88 -4.03
N GLU A 222 -28.96 14.53 -3.59
CA GLU A 222 -28.93 15.67 -2.66
C GLU A 222 -28.13 15.42 -1.36
N PRO A 223 -28.27 14.28 -0.65
CA PRO A 223 -27.49 13.98 0.55
C PRO A 223 -25.97 14.01 0.36
N ALA A 224 -25.49 13.48 -0.78
CA ALA A 224 -24.06 13.45 -1.08
C ALA A 224 -23.52 14.86 -1.36
N GLY A 225 -24.31 15.69 -2.06
CA GLY A 225 -24.02 17.11 -2.28
C GLY A 225 -23.87 17.87 -0.97
N ARG A 226 -24.84 17.71 -0.06
CA ARG A 226 -24.82 18.35 1.26
C ARG A 226 -23.62 17.92 2.09
N ALA A 227 -23.34 16.61 2.16
CA ALA A 227 -22.21 16.10 2.93
C ALA A 227 -20.86 16.61 2.41
N LEU A 228 -20.67 16.60 1.09
CA LEU A 228 -19.42 17.04 0.48
C LEU A 228 -19.21 18.55 0.63
N GLU A 229 -20.25 19.36 0.46
CA GLU A 229 -20.17 20.81 0.66
C GLU A 229 -19.96 21.16 2.14
N TYR A 230 -20.62 20.44 3.06
CA TYR A 230 -20.39 20.60 4.49
C TYR A 230 -18.93 20.34 4.87
N LEU A 231 -18.33 19.24 4.37
CA LEU A 231 -16.91 18.94 4.60
C LEU A 231 -16.00 20.01 3.97
N ARG A 232 -16.26 20.39 2.72
CA ARG A 232 -15.51 21.44 2.00
C ARG A 232 -15.51 22.76 2.76
N SER A 233 -16.63 23.12 3.38
CA SER A 233 -16.77 24.38 4.11
C SER A 233 -15.74 24.55 5.24
N PHE A 234 -15.28 23.46 5.87
CA PHE A 234 -14.23 23.55 6.91
C PHE A 234 -12.89 24.03 6.36
N PHE A 235 -12.55 23.67 5.12
CA PHE A 235 -11.30 24.09 4.49
C PHE A 235 -11.43 25.52 3.94
N VAL A 236 -12.54 25.86 3.28
CA VAL A 236 -12.77 27.19 2.70
C VAL A 236 -12.83 28.28 3.78
N GLU A 237 -13.41 27.98 4.94
CA GLU A 237 -13.50 28.92 6.06
C GLU A 237 -12.26 28.90 6.98
N GLY A 238 -11.24 28.10 6.66
CA GLY A 238 -10.00 28.01 7.45
C GLY A 238 -10.18 27.36 8.83
N LEU A 239 -11.21 26.51 9.01
CA LEU A 239 -11.45 25.76 10.23
C LEU A 239 -10.65 24.45 10.29
N ALA A 240 -10.26 23.91 9.14
CA ALA A 240 -9.40 22.73 8.98
C ALA A 240 -8.28 23.01 7.96
N SER A 241 -7.14 22.34 8.11
CA SER A 241 -6.01 22.50 7.19
C SER A 241 -6.08 21.54 6.01
N LEU A 242 -5.77 22.02 4.80
CA LEU A 242 -5.57 21.17 3.61
C LEU A 242 -4.40 20.18 3.77
N THR A 243 -3.54 20.40 4.77
CA THR A 243 -2.33 19.59 5.04
C THR A 243 -2.56 18.52 6.11
N SER A 244 -3.76 18.48 6.70
CA SER A 244 -4.11 17.52 7.75
C SER A 244 -3.96 16.08 7.26
N GLY A 245 -3.30 15.24 8.06
CA GLY A 245 -3.19 13.79 7.82
C GLY A 245 -2.03 13.30 6.93
N ARG A 246 -1.17 14.19 6.42
CA ARG A 246 0.01 13.78 5.60
C ARG A 246 1.35 14.07 6.28
N ASP A 247 1.45 15.25 6.87
CA ASP A 247 2.73 15.79 7.32
C ASP A 247 2.85 15.95 8.84
N MET A 248 1.73 16.00 9.58
CA MET A 248 1.71 16.27 11.03
C MET A 248 1.28 15.05 11.84
N ASP A 249 2.02 14.76 12.92
CA ASP A 249 1.66 13.72 13.89
C ASP A 249 0.42 14.14 14.69
N LEU A 250 -0.65 13.35 14.59
CA LEU A 250 -1.96 13.69 15.14
C LEU A 250 -1.95 13.78 16.68
N LEU A 251 -1.20 12.91 17.35
CA LEU A 251 -1.12 12.89 18.81
C LEU A 251 -0.41 14.15 19.33
N THR A 252 0.71 14.52 18.71
CA THR A 252 1.44 15.76 19.04
C THR A 252 0.60 17.00 18.79
N ALA A 253 -0.12 17.04 17.66
CA ALA A 253 -1.00 18.16 17.32
C ALA A 253 -2.20 18.30 18.26
N PHE A 254 -2.73 17.19 18.77
CA PHE A 254 -3.81 17.19 19.75
C PHE A 254 -3.35 17.67 21.14
N ASP A 255 -2.15 17.25 21.54
CA ASP A 255 -1.53 17.64 22.80
C ASP A 255 -1.25 19.15 22.86
N SER A 256 -0.63 19.70 21.81
CA SER A 256 -0.38 21.15 21.68
C SER A 256 -1.67 21.98 21.53
N GLY A 257 -2.78 21.33 21.18
CA GLY A 257 -4.05 21.99 20.86
C GLY A 257 -4.08 22.61 19.46
N PHE A 258 -3.11 22.28 18.60
CA PHE A 258 -3.10 22.69 17.19
C PHE A 258 -4.27 22.08 16.40
N PHE A 259 -4.61 20.83 16.70
CA PHE A 259 -5.86 20.19 16.29
C PHE A 259 -6.61 19.71 17.54
N PRO A 260 -7.45 20.56 18.17
CA PRO A 260 -8.13 20.23 19.42
C PRO A 260 -9.29 19.24 19.21
N MET A 261 -9.68 18.96 17.97
CA MET A 261 -10.68 17.96 17.62
C MET A 261 -10.18 17.12 16.43
N PHE A 262 -10.52 15.84 16.43
CA PHE A 262 -10.30 14.94 15.30
C PHE A 262 -11.23 13.73 15.39
N ILE A 263 -11.38 12.99 14.28
CA ILE A 263 -12.13 11.73 14.24
C ILE A 263 -11.16 10.56 14.25
N ALA A 264 -11.34 9.60 15.16
CA ALA A 264 -10.53 8.39 15.21
C ALA A 264 -11.30 7.20 15.78
N GLY A 265 -10.67 6.04 15.74
CA GLY A 265 -11.19 4.81 16.33
C GLY A 265 -10.65 4.55 17.75
N PRO A 266 -10.98 3.37 18.31
CA PRO A 266 -10.79 3.05 19.73
C PRO A 266 -9.32 2.93 20.15
N TRP A 267 -8.42 2.58 19.23
CA TRP A 267 -6.97 2.49 19.53
C TRP A 267 -6.41 3.81 20.09
N MET A 268 -7.00 4.94 19.68
CA MET A 268 -6.53 6.25 20.09
C MET A 268 -6.78 6.55 21.57
N VAL A 269 -7.79 5.91 22.19
CA VAL A 269 -8.03 6.01 23.64
C VAL A 269 -6.79 5.54 24.39
N SER A 270 -6.34 4.32 24.12
CA SER A 270 -5.14 3.77 24.75
C SER A 270 -3.88 4.57 24.39
N THR A 271 -3.76 5.06 23.15
CA THR A 271 -2.62 5.88 22.71
C THR A 271 -2.52 7.18 23.50
N ILE A 272 -3.64 7.87 23.76
CA ILE A 272 -3.64 9.12 24.54
C ILE A 272 -3.41 8.82 26.03
N GLU A 273 -4.14 7.84 26.60
CA GLU A 273 -4.01 7.49 28.02
C GLU A 273 -2.57 7.09 28.41
N THR A 274 -1.88 6.36 27.52
CA THR A 274 -0.51 5.89 27.78
C THR A 274 0.57 6.85 27.30
N GLY A 275 0.36 7.51 26.17
CA GLY A 275 1.35 8.38 25.53
C GLY A 275 1.32 9.84 26.02
N LYS A 276 0.20 10.29 26.59
CA LYS A 276 -0.05 11.69 27.01
C LYS A 276 -0.80 11.76 28.36
N PRO A 277 -0.26 11.19 29.45
CA PRO A 277 -0.91 11.20 30.77
C PRO A 277 -1.21 12.62 31.31
N GLU A 278 -0.46 13.63 30.88
CA GLU A 278 -0.68 15.05 31.18
C GLU A 278 -2.00 15.63 30.66
N LEU A 279 -2.64 14.95 29.70
CA LEU A 279 -3.96 15.34 29.19
C LEU A 279 -5.10 14.79 30.06
N ALA A 280 -4.85 13.99 31.09
CA ALA A 280 -5.88 13.43 31.95
C ALA A 280 -6.89 14.51 32.43
N GLY A 281 -8.19 14.27 32.18
CA GLY A 281 -9.28 15.20 32.50
C GLY A 281 -9.42 16.41 31.56
N ARG A 282 -8.58 16.55 30.54
CA ARG A 282 -8.60 17.65 29.56
C ARG A 282 -8.99 17.21 28.15
N TRP A 283 -9.36 15.96 27.98
CA TRP A 283 -9.87 15.42 26.73
C TRP A 283 -11.00 14.43 26.97
N GLU A 284 -11.87 14.30 25.98
CA GLU A 284 -13.03 13.42 26.03
C GLU A 284 -13.34 12.87 24.62
N THR A 285 -14.28 11.93 24.55
CA THR A 285 -14.83 11.41 23.31
C THR A 285 -16.31 11.74 23.17
N ALA A 286 -16.78 11.99 21.95
CA ALA A 286 -18.19 12.23 21.65
C ALA A 286 -18.66 11.41 20.43
N PRO A 287 -19.90 10.88 20.42
CA PRO A 287 -20.49 10.30 19.22
C PRO A 287 -20.48 11.32 18.07
N MET A 288 -20.58 10.82 16.85
CA MET A 288 -20.71 11.64 15.66
C MET A 288 -21.97 12.53 15.75
N PRO A 289 -21.87 13.80 15.30
CA PRO A 289 -23.01 14.69 15.27
C PRO A 289 -24.07 14.19 14.28
N LYS A 290 -25.31 14.58 14.54
CA LYS A 290 -26.48 14.20 13.74
C LYS A 290 -26.81 15.25 12.68
N GLU A 291 -27.34 14.77 11.57
CA GLU A 291 -28.14 15.58 10.63
C GLU A 291 -29.53 14.94 10.52
N VAL A 292 -29.73 14.00 9.59
CA VAL A 292 -30.86 13.06 9.59
C VAL A 292 -30.58 11.89 10.53
N SER A 293 -29.35 11.39 10.53
CA SER A 293 -28.88 10.33 11.44
C SER A 293 -27.54 10.68 12.08
N GLY A 294 -27.13 9.94 13.12
CA GLY A 294 -25.79 10.04 13.74
C GLY A 294 -24.85 8.96 13.23
N ALA A 295 -24.96 8.60 11.94
CA ALA A 295 -24.23 7.48 11.37
C ALA A 295 -22.71 7.64 11.50
N SER A 296 -22.03 6.52 11.72
CA SER A 296 -20.57 6.43 11.63
C SER A 296 -20.20 5.19 10.81
N PHE A 297 -18.91 4.97 10.62
CA PHE A 297 -18.36 3.79 9.99
C PHE A 297 -18.28 2.63 10.98
N ILE A 298 -18.60 1.41 10.53
CA ILE A 298 -18.18 0.19 11.23
C ILE A 298 -17.20 -0.63 10.38
N GLY A 299 -16.09 -0.99 10.99
CA GLY A 299 -15.07 -1.89 10.46
C GLY A 299 -14.65 -2.91 11.50
N GLY A 300 -13.37 -3.27 11.48
CA GLY A 300 -12.79 -4.27 12.39
C GLY A 300 -12.35 -5.51 11.61
N SER A 301 -12.49 -6.68 12.22
CA SER A 301 -12.21 -7.95 11.54
C SER A 301 -13.19 -9.04 11.92
N ASN A 302 -13.31 -10.00 11.02
CA ASN A 302 -14.11 -11.21 11.17
C ASN A 302 -13.19 -12.42 11.36
N LEU A 303 -13.70 -13.47 11.99
CA LEU A 303 -13.13 -14.81 11.90
C LEU A 303 -13.81 -15.53 10.74
N ALA A 304 -13.00 -16.07 9.83
CA ALA A 304 -13.48 -16.87 8.70
C ALA A 304 -12.78 -18.24 8.67
N MET A 305 -13.52 -19.27 8.27
CA MET A 305 -13.00 -20.61 8.05
C MET A 305 -12.75 -20.80 6.55
N PHE A 306 -11.56 -21.29 6.18
CA PHE A 306 -11.26 -21.59 4.78
C PHE A 306 -11.85 -22.94 4.38
N LYS A 307 -12.36 -23.00 3.15
CA LYS A 307 -12.95 -24.20 2.56
C LYS A 307 -11.96 -25.37 2.45
N SER A 308 -10.67 -25.07 2.28
CA SER A 308 -9.58 -26.04 2.21
C SER A 308 -9.20 -26.67 3.55
N SER A 309 -9.74 -26.18 4.67
CA SER A 309 -9.48 -26.74 6.00
C SER A 309 -9.87 -28.22 6.07
N LYS A 310 -8.95 -29.05 6.56
CA LYS A 310 -9.20 -30.47 6.84
C LYS A 310 -9.82 -30.68 8.24
N ASN A 311 -9.78 -29.66 9.09
CA ASN A 311 -10.15 -29.72 10.51
C ASN A 311 -11.38 -28.84 10.83
N LYS A 312 -12.37 -28.79 9.93
CA LYS A 312 -13.52 -27.86 10.01
C LYS A 312 -14.27 -27.88 11.35
N ALA A 313 -14.44 -29.05 11.96
CA ALA A 313 -15.10 -29.16 13.26
C ALA A 313 -14.33 -28.45 14.39
N TRP A 314 -12.99 -28.57 14.40
CA TRP A 314 -12.14 -27.87 15.38
C TRP A 314 -11.98 -26.39 15.04
N ALA A 315 -11.92 -26.06 13.75
CA ALA A 315 -11.95 -24.68 13.27
C ALA A 315 -13.22 -23.95 13.76
N TRP A 316 -14.39 -24.58 13.58
CA TRP A 316 -15.66 -24.06 14.09
C TRP A 316 -15.66 -23.91 15.62
N LYS A 317 -15.23 -24.92 16.38
CA LYS A 317 -15.16 -24.84 17.85
C LYS A 317 -14.27 -23.69 18.33
N PHE A 318 -13.15 -23.45 17.64
CA PHE A 318 -12.30 -22.30 17.96
C PHE A 318 -12.99 -20.98 17.65
N MET A 319 -13.67 -20.87 16.50
CA MET A 319 -14.47 -19.68 16.16
C MET A 319 -15.60 -19.45 17.17
N GLU A 320 -16.31 -20.49 17.59
CA GLU A 320 -17.35 -20.45 18.61
C GLU A 320 -16.81 -19.96 19.95
N PHE A 321 -15.67 -20.50 20.41
CA PHE A 321 -14.99 -20.05 21.63
C PHE A 321 -14.71 -18.55 21.59
N MET A 322 -14.10 -18.06 20.50
CA MET A 322 -13.77 -16.65 20.29
C MET A 322 -15.00 -15.74 20.17
N SER A 323 -16.18 -16.31 19.94
CA SER A 323 -17.45 -15.63 19.68
C SER A 323 -18.38 -15.57 20.88
N THR A 324 -17.85 -15.75 22.09
CA THR A 324 -18.59 -15.57 23.35
C THR A 324 -18.33 -14.19 23.95
N ALA A 325 -19.30 -13.63 24.68
CA ALA A 325 -19.14 -12.32 25.33
C ALA A 325 -17.92 -12.30 26.26
N GLU A 326 -17.73 -13.36 27.07
CA GLU A 326 -16.58 -13.53 27.94
C GLU A 326 -15.25 -13.54 27.15
N SER A 327 -15.17 -14.28 26.05
CA SER A 327 -13.94 -14.33 25.25
C SER A 327 -13.64 -13.01 24.56
N GLN A 328 -14.65 -12.25 24.14
CA GLN A 328 -14.45 -10.92 23.58
C GLN A 328 -14.05 -9.88 24.63
N VAL A 329 -14.55 -9.98 25.87
CA VAL A 329 -14.05 -9.17 27.00
C VAL A 329 -12.58 -9.49 27.27
N ASN A 330 -12.23 -10.77 27.38
CA ASN A 330 -10.83 -11.19 27.52
C ASN A 330 -9.95 -10.68 26.38
N TRP A 331 -10.48 -10.68 25.15
CA TRP A 331 -9.78 -10.13 23.99
C TRP A 331 -9.60 -8.61 24.06
N TYR A 332 -10.63 -7.89 24.51
CA TYR A 332 -10.56 -6.45 24.76
C TYR A 332 -9.51 -6.11 25.82
N GLU A 333 -9.45 -6.86 26.92
CA GLU A 333 -8.44 -6.62 27.96
C GLU A 333 -7.01 -6.77 27.43
N LEU A 334 -6.79 -7.73 26.52
CA LEU A 334 -5.49 -8.00 25.90
C LEU A 334 -5.12 -7.03 24.78
N SER A 335 -6.06 -6.70 23.89
CA SER A 335 -5.78 -5.99 22.62
C SER A 335 -6.31 -4.56 22.57
N LYS A 336 -7.25 -4.21 23.45
CA LYS A 336 -8.08 -2.99 23.41
C LYS A 336 -9.02 -2.89 22.20
N ASN A 337 -9.20 -3.98 21.45
CA ASN A 337 -10.19 -4.03 20.37
C ASN A 337 -11.60 -4.17 20.92
N LEU A 338 -12.56 -3.42 20.36
CA LEU A 338 -13.91 -3.36 20.88
C LEU A 338 -14.69 -4.66 20.57
N PRO A 339 -15.47 -5.19 21.54
CA PRO A 339 -16.33 -6.34 21.30
C PRO A 339 -17.41 -6.09 20.25
N SER A 340 -17.63 -7.07 19.38
CA SER A 340 -18.71 -7.09 18.40
C SER A 340 -20.06 -7.54 18.97
N LEU A 341 -20.05 -8.15 20.16
CA LEU A 341 -21.25 -8.58 20.89
C LEU A 341 -21.76 -7.50 21.84
N ARG A 342 -23.07 -7.27 21.85
CA ARG A 342 -23.71 -6.26 22.71
C ARG A 342 -23.55 -6.57 24.20
N GLY A 343 -23.73 -7.84 24.60
CA GLY A 343 -23.62 -8.25 26.01
C GLY A 343 -22.21 -8.11 26.61
N ALA A 344 -21.16 -8.11 25.78
CA ALA A 344 -19.79 -7.91 26.27
C ALA A 344 -19.56 -6.50 26.86
N TRP A 345 -20.35 -5.51 26.43
CA TRP A 345 -20.25 -4.12 26.90
C TRP A 345 -20.80 -3.89 28.30
N GLU A 346 -21.48 -4.88 28.89
CA GLU A 346 -21.95 -4.83 30.27
C GLU A 346 -20.83 -5.12 31.29
N HIS A 347 -19.70 -5.66 30.83
CA HIS A 347 -18.55 -5.95 31.68
C HIS A 347 -17.89 -4.66 32.21
N GLU A 348 -17.46 -4.68 33.47
CA GLU A 348 -16.92 -3.52 34.18
C GLU A 348 -15.76 -2.84 33.44
N SER A 349 -14.86 -3.64 32.83
CA SER A 349 -13.70 -3.14 32.08
C SER A 349 -14.06 -2.21 30.91
N LEU A 350 -15.27 -2.33 30.37
CA LEU A 350 -15.79 -1.52 29.26
C LEU A 350 -16.75 -0.46 29.78
N ALA A 351 -17.70 -0.85 30.65
CA ALA A 351 -18.75 0.03 31.17
C ALA A 351 -18.19 1.18 32.05
N ALA A 352 -17.09 0.94 32.78
CA ALA A 352 -16.48 1.94 33.64
C ALA A 352 -15.61 2.96 32.89
N ASN A 353 -15.12 2.65 31.69
CA ASN A 353 -14.27 3.58 30.93
C ASN A 353 -15.13 4.68 30.28
N GLN A 354 -14.97 5.91 30.76
CA GLN A 354 -15.72 7.07 30.27
C GLN A 354 -15.49 7.34 28.78
N HIS A 355 -14.26 7.18 28.29
CA HIS A 355 -13.89 7.43 26.89
C HIS A 355 -14.42 6.36 25.92
N LEU A 356 -15.02 5.27 26.42
CA LEU A 356 -15.67 4.25 25.60
C LEU A 356 -17.18 4.44 25.45
N LYS A 357 -17.80 5.31 26.26
CA LYS A 357 -19.24 5.56 26.21
C LYS A 357 -19.69 6.05 24.83
N ALA A 358 -18.90 6.92 24.20
CA ALA A 358 -19.18 7.41 22.85
C ALA A 358 -19.19 6.26 21.82
N PHE A 359 -18.22 5.34 21.89
CA PHE A 359 -18.14 4.19 20.98
C PHE A 359 -19.34 3.27 21.13
N ARG A 360 -19.75 2.98 22.38
CA ARG A 360 -20.92 2.12 22.63
C ARG A 360 -22.18 2.66 21.98
N VAL A 361 -22.45 3.96 22.16
CA VAL A 361 -23.59 4.64 21.55
C VAL A 361 -23.45 4.66 20.03
N GLN A 362 -22.24 4.90 19.53
CA GLN A 362 -21.99 5.02 18.10
C GLN A 362 -22.24 3.72 17.34
N LEU A 363 -21.92 2.56 17.92
CA LEU A 363 -22.08 1.25 17.29
C LEU A 363 -23.53 0.89 16.95
N ASP A 364 -24.52 1.42 17.68
CA ASP A 364 -25.94 1.21 17.37
C ASP A 364 -26.38 1.98 16.11
N ALA A 365 -25.67 3.04 15.75
CA ALA A 365 -25.93 3.87 14.57
C ALA A 365 -24.89 3.68 13.44
N ALA A 366 -23.92 2.79 13.62
CA ALA A 366 -22.84 2.61 12.65
C ALA A 366 -23.33 1.89 11.38
N VAL A 367 -22.68 2.18 10.26
CA VAL A 367 -23.02 1.67 8.94
C VAL A 367 -21.79 1.01 8.33
N SER A 368 -21.97 -0.20 7.79
CA SER A 368 -20.91 -0.90 7.08
C SER A 368 -20.85 -0.41 5.64
N PRO A 369 -19.64 -0.28 5.07
CA PRO A 369 -19.53 -0.19 3.62
C PRO A 369 -20.18 -1.42 2.97
N PRO A 370 -20.69 -1.29 1.74
CA PRO A 370 -21.18 -2.40 0.94
C PRO A 370 -20.14 -3.50 0.79
N ALA A 371 -20.55 -4.73 1.06
CA ALA A 371 -19.69 -5.90 1.04
C ALA A 371 -19.61 -6.46 -0.39
N ILE A 372 -18.84 -5.80 -1.25
CA ILE A 372 -18.60 -6.16 -2.65
C ILE A 372 -17.10 -6.28 -2.95
N PRO A 373 -16.66 -7.20 -3.84
CA PRO A 373 -15.23 -7.41 -4.12
C PRO A 373 -14.51 -6.15 -4.65
N GLU A 374 -15.22 -5.30 -5.38
CA GLU A 374 -14.68 -4.08 -5.98
C GLU A 374 -14.61 -2.90 -5.00
N TRP A 375 -14.94 -3.09 -3.72
CA TRP A 375 -15.06 -2.00 -2.75
C TRP A 375 -13.81 -1.12 -2.67
N GLU A 376 -12.60 -1.71 -2.66
CA GLU A 376 -11.35 -0.94 -2.58
C GLU A 376 -11.13 -0.02 -3.79
N GLN A 377 -11.59 -0.44 -4.98
CA GLN A 377 -11.56 0.40 -6.18
C GLN A 377 -12.56 1.56 -6.08
N ILE A 378 -13.75 1.28 -5.55
CA ILE A 378 -14.78 2.30 -5.34
C ILE A 378 -14.33 3.31 -4.28
N ALA A 379 -13.78 2.83 -3.16
CA ALA A 379 -13.23 3.66 -2.09
C ALA A 379 -12.13 4.60 -2.60
N ASP A 380 -11.23 4.10 -3.46
CA ASP A 380 -10.21 4.92 -4.11
C ASP A 380 -10.82 5.98 -5.04
N ALA A 381 -11.86 5.61 -5.81
CA ALA A 381 -12.58 6.54 -6.67
C ALA A 381 -13.32 7.64 -5.87
N LEU A 382 -13.85 7.32 -4.68
CA LEU A 382 -14.43 8.29 -3.75
C LEU A 382 -13.36 9.28 -3.28
N SER A 383 -12.23 8.78 -2.78
CA SER A 383 -11.09 9.58 -2.33
C SER A 383 -10.56 10.51 -3.43
N GLU A 384 -10.43 10.01 -4.66
CA GLU A 384 -9.93 10.79 -5.79
C GLU A 384 -10.94 11.84 -6.31
N GLY A 385 -12.24 11.57 -6.16
CA GLY A 385 -13.29 12.53 -6.53
C GLY A 385 -13.40 13.69 -5.54
N MET A 386 -13.12 13.45 -4.25
CA MET A 386 -13.29 14.45 -3.20
C MET A 386 -12.11 15.40 -3.08
N GLU A 387 -10.89 14.92 -3.31
CA GLU A 387 -9.68 15.69 -3.07
C GLU A 387 -9.68 17.00 -3.90
N PRO A 388 -10.01 17.00 -5.21
CA PRO A 388 -10.10 18.24 -5.98
C PRO A 388 -11.19 19.20 -5.47
N VAL A 389 -12.25 18.68 -4.84
CA VAL A 389 -13.31 19.51 -4.25
C VAL A 389 -12.82 20.23 -3.00
N MET A 390 -12.03 19.53 -2.17
CA MET A 390 -11.41 20.13 -0.97
C MET A 390 -10.39 21.21 -1.34
N TYR A 391 -9.58 20.98 -2.39
CA TYR A 391 -8.59 21.96 -2.89
C TYR A 391 -9.21 23.13 -3.68
N GLY A 392 -10.50 23.12 -3.97
CA GLY A 392 -11.16 24.18 -4.74
C GLY A 392 -11.08 24.02 -6.27
N ASN A 393 -10.48 22.93 -6.77
CA ASN A 393 -10.30 22.66 -8.19
C ASN A 393 -11.59 22.17 -8.87
N LEU A 394 -12.52 21.56 -8.12
CA LEU A 394 -13.84 21.13 -8.60
C LEU A 394 -14.96 21.61 -7.67
N THR A 395 -16.18 21.74 -8.22
CA THR A 395 -17.40 21.89 -7.42
C THR A 395 -17.80 20.55 -6.81
N ALA A 396 -18.56 20.56 -5.71
CA ALA A 396 -19.08 19.33 -5.11
C ALA A 396 -19.86 18.47 -6.12
N ALA A 397 -20.70 19.08 -6.94
CA ALA A 397 -21.45 18.38 -8.00
C ALA A 397 -20.53 17.69 -9.02
N ALA A 398 -19.50 18.38 -9.51
CA ALA A 398 -18.55 17.80 -10.46
C ALA A 398 -17.71 16.66 -9.83
N GLY A 399 -17.32 16.81 -8.57
CA GLY A 399 -16.64 15.75 -7.81
C GLY A 399 -17.51 14.51 -7.66
N LEU A 400 -18.78 14.66 -7.25
CA LEU A 400 -19.74 13.55 -7.11
C LEU A 400 -20.08 12.87 -8.42
N GLN A 401 -20.19 13.63 -9.51
CA GLN A 401 -20.36 13.07 -10.85
C GLN A 401 -19.16 12.19 -11.22
N LYS A 402 -17.94 12.69 -11.01
CA LYS A 402 -16.70 11.92 -11.26
C LYS A 402 -16.66 10.64 -10.43
N MET A 403 -17.02 10.70 -9.15
CA MET A 403 -17.12 9.51 -8.29
C MET A 403 -18.13 8.49 -8.83
N SER A 404 -19.33 8.96 -9.20
CA SER A 404 -20.42 8.12 -9.71
C SER A 404 -20.02 7.41 -11.01
N GLU A 405 -19.46 8.16 -11.97
CA GLU A 405 -19.05 7.62 -13.27
C GLU A 405 -17.98 6.54 -13.11
N LYS A 406 -16.96 6.79 -12.28
CA LYS A 406 -15.90 5.81 -12.02
C LYS A 406 -16.42 4.55 -11.34
N ALA A 407 -17.23 4.72 -10.30
CA ALA A 407 -17.74 3.58 -9.57
C ALA A 407 -18.76 2.76 -10.40
N ALA A 408 -19.52 3.41 -11.30
CA ALA A 408 -20.34 2.71 -12.28
C ALA A 408 -19.51 1.93 -13.31
N VAL A 409 -18.36 2.45 -13.75
CA VAL A 409 -17.43 1.71 -14.64
C VAL A 409 -16.83 0.49 -13.92
N ILE A 410 -16.41 0.65 -12.67
CA ILE A 410 -15.86 -0.44 -11.85
C ILE A 410 -16.86 -1.60 -11.71
N LEU A 411 -18.14 -1.29 -11.51
CA LEU A 411 -19.18 -2.31 -11.33
C LEU A 411 -19.69 -2.91 -12.65
N ARG A 412 -19.39 -2.29 -13.81
CA ARG A 412 -19.73 -2.84 -15.13
C ARG A 412 -18.75 -3.93 -15.51
N ARG A 413 -19.02 -5.16 -15.08
CA ARG A 413 -18.29 -6.33 -15.58
C ARG A 413 -18.73 -6.66 -17.01
N PRO A 414 -17.80 -6.96 -17.94
CA PRO A 414 -18.17 -7.55 -19.23
C PRO A 414 -18.82 -8.93 -19.00
N ASP A 415 -19.94 -9.21 -19.68
CA ASP A 415 -20.60 -10.52 -19.58
C ASP A 415 -19.63 -11.65 -19.95
N VAL A 416 -19.54 -12.67 -19.09
CA VAL A 416 -18.63 -13.84 -19.23
C VAL A 416 -19.15 -14.84 -20.28
N THR A 417 -20.15 -14.47 -21.08
CA THR A 417 -20.89 -15.41 -21.95
C THR A 417 -20.14 -15.82 -23.21
N GLU A 418 -19.05 -15.16 -23.60
CA GLU A 418 -18.24 -15.56 -24.76
C GLU A 418 -16.73 -15.49 -24.49
N GLY A 419 -16.05 -16.63 -24.54
CA GLY A 419 -14.59 -16.68 -24.77
C GLY A 419 -13.68 -16.94 -23.57
N ALA A 420 -14.03 -17.89 -22.68
CA ALA A 420 -13.09 -18.40 -21.68
C ALA A 420 -11.76 -18.79 -22.34
N VAL A 421 -10.65 -18.25 -21.84
CA VAL A 421 -9.31 -18.64 -22.27
C VAL A 421 -9.06 -20.04 -21.76
N HIS A 422 -9.14 -21.02 -22.64
CA HIS A 422 -8.69 -22.36 -22.28
C HIS A 422 -7.21 -22.30 -21.89
N LEU A 423 -6.87 -22.74 -20.67
CA LEU A 423 -5.51 -22.76 -20.12
C LEU A 423 -4.47 -23.38 -21.06
N TRP A 424 -4.86 -24.29 -21.96
CA TRP A 424 -3.98 -24.85 -22.97
C TRP A 424 -3.51 -23.81 -24.01
N LYS A 425 -4.32 -22.80 -24.35
CA LYS A 425 -3.92 -21.69 -25.23
C LYS A 425 -2.85 -20.82 -24.58
N LEU A 426 -2.98 -20.55 -23.27
CA LEU A 426 -1.95 -19.87 -22.48
C LEU A 426 -0.65 -20.70 -22.45
N ALA A 427 -0.75 -22.00 -22.16
CA ALA A 427 0.40 -22.91 -22.16
C ALA A 427 1.09 -22.99 -23.54
N LEU A 428 0.31 -23.06 -24.62
CA LEU A 428 0.82 -23.08 -26.00
C LEU A 428 1.51 -21.76 -26.36
N ALA A 429 0.93 -20.63 -25.96
CA ALA A 429 1.52 -19.30 -26.18
C ALA A 429 2.83 -19.12 -25.39
N LEU A 430 2.88 -19.56 -24.14
CA LEU A 430 4.10 -19.58 -23.33
C LEU A 430 5.19 -20.46 -23.95
N ALA A 431 4.82 -21.65 -24.42
CA ALA A 431 5.74 -22.56 -25.11
C ALA A 431 6.27 -21.94 -26.42
N ALA A 432 5.39 -21.33 -27.22
CA ALA A 432 5.77 -20.66 -28.47
C ALA A 432 6.66 -19.43 -28.22
N GLY A 433 6.33 -18.59 -27.24
CA GLY A 433 7.14 -17.43 -26.86
C GLY A 433 8.52 -17.84 -26.35
N THR A 434 8.59 -18.90 -25.54
CA THR A 434 9.88 -19.46 -25.06
C THR A 434 10.70 -20.01 -26.23
N ALA A 435 10.07 -20.73 -27.16
CA ALA A 435 10.74 -21.24 -28.36
C ALA A 435 11.26 -20.11 -29.27
N LEU A 436 10.50 -19.01 -29.41
CA LEU A 436 10.92 -17.83 -30.17
C LEU A 436 12.13 -17.14 -29.52
N LEU A 437 12.11 -16.92 -28.20
CA LEU A 437 13.23 -16.34 -27.47
C LEU A 437 14.49 -17.20 -27.59
N LEU A 438 14.36 -18.52 -27.49
CA LEU A 438 15.47 -19.45 -27.72
C LEU A 438 15.98 -19.36 -29.16
N ALA A 439 15.09 -19.31 -30.16
CA ALA A 439 15.48 -19.18 -31.56
C ALA A 439 16.21 -17.85 -31.84
N VAL A 440 15.76 -16.73 -31.25
CA VAL A 440 16.44 -15.43 -31.34
C VAL A 440 17.80 -15.50 -30.64
N PHE A 441 17.87 -16.06 -29.43
CA PHE A 441 19.11 -16.22 -28.68
C PHE A 441 20.15 -17.04 -29.47
N PHE A 442 19.75 -18.19 -30.04
CA PHE A 442 20.62 -19.02 -30.88
C PHE A 442 20.99 -18.35 -32.22
N ARG A 443 20.17 -17.41 -32.70
CA ARG A 443 20.47 -16.62 -33.91
C ARG A 443 21.38 -15.43 -33.64
N TRP A 444 21.33 -14.84 -32.45
CA TRP A 444 22.14 -13.69 -32.01
C TRP A 444 23.43 -14.08 -31.29
N LEU A 445 23.59 -15.36 -30.93
CA LEU A 445 24.88 -15.92 -30.53
C LEU A 445 25.89 -15.56 -31.63
N PRO A 446 26.96 -14.82 -31.30
CA PRO A 446 27.93 -14.41 -32.30
C PRO A 446 28.45 -15.67 -32.96
N ARG A 447 28.07 -15.86 -34.23
CA ARG A 447 28.84 -16.69 -35.14
C ARG A 447 30.10 -15.89 -35.38
N GLU A 448 31.07 -16.01 -34.47
CA GLU A 448 32.43 -15.56 -34.76
C GLU A 448 32.81 -16.20 -36.09
N LYS A 449 32.81 -15.38 -37.14
CA LYS A 449 33.46 -15.71 -38.39
C LYS A 449 34.95 -15.69 -38.08
N ASP A 450 35.49 -16.90 -37.98
CA ASP A 450 36.89 -17.24 -38.23
C ASP A 450 37.93 -16.46 -37.42
N TYR A 451 38.27 -16.92 -36.20
CA TYR A 451 39.66 -16.81 -35.68
C TYR A 451 40.06 -17.83 -34.59
N ILE A 452 39.26 -18.87 -34.30
CA ILE A 452 39.71 -20.00 -33.45
C ILE A 452 39.45 -21.32 -34.16
N SER A 453 40.49 -21.84 -34.81
CA SER A 453 40.53 -23.21 -35.30
C SER A 453 40.40 -24.21 -34.13
N ASN A 454 39.53 -25.21 -34.28
CA ASN A 454 39.55 -26.49 -33.54
C ASN A 454 39.27 -26.49 -32.01
N ARG A 455 38.15 -25.91 -31.59
CA ARG A 455 37.38 -26.51 -30.49
C ARG A 455 35.95 -26.77 -30.96
N SER A 456 35.66 -28.04 -31.23
CA SER A 456 34.28 -28.53 -31.36
C SER A 456 33.45 -27.92 -30.23
N PHE A 457 32.36 -27.23 -30.55
CA PHE A 457 31.39 -26.76 -29.56
C PHE A 457 30.98 -27.97 -28.71
N GLN A 458 31.51 -28.08 -27.49
CA GLN A 458 31.33 -29.27 -26.67
C GLN A 458 29.91 -29.22 -26.09
N PRO A 459 29.04 -30.21 -26.37
CA PRO A 459 27.69 -30.26 -25.78
C PRO A 459 27.70 -30.18 -24.25
N VAL A 460 28.84 -30.53 -23.63
CA VAL A 460 29.10 -30.43 -22.20
C VAL A 460 28.99 -28.99 -21.68
N ALA A 461 29.39 -27.97 -22.47
CA ALA A 461 29.23 -26.57 -22.06
C ALA A 461 27.76 -26.17 -21.91
N LEU A 462 26.88 -26.69 -22.79
CA LEU A 462 25.43 -26.48 -22.64
C LEU A 462 24.91 -27.12 -21.37
N VAL A 463 25.41 -28.29 -20.96
CA VAL A 463 25.03 -28.95 -19.70
C VAL A 463 25.39 -28.11 -18.47
N PHE A 464 26.52 -27.39 -18.48
CA PHE A 464 26.90 -26.49 -17.38
C PHE A 464 26.10 -25.19 -17.31
N VAL A 465 25.65 -24.67 -18.46
CA VAL A 465 24.81 -23.45 -18.52
C VAL A 465 23.32 -23.79 -18.34
N LEU A 466 22.92 -25.04 -18.61
CA LEU A 466 21.52 -25.47 -18.57
C LEU A 466 20.82 -25.17 -17.24
N PRO A 467 21.39 -25.47 -16.04
CA PRO A 467 20.73 -25.17 -14.77
C PRO A 467 20.44 -23.67 -14.60
N ALA A 468 21.40 -22.81 -14.95
CA ALA A 468 21.22 -21.37 -14.88
C ALA A 468 20.18 -20.87 -15.89
N LEU A 469 20.24 -21.35 -17.14
CA LEU A 469 19.23 -21.03 -18.15
C LEU A 469 17.84 -21.53 -17.76
N THR A 470 17.71 -22.72 -17.21
CA THR A 470 16.43 -23.25 -16.73
C THR A 470 15.85 -22.37 -15.63
N LEU A 471 16.66 -21.98 -14.64
CA LEU A 471 16.21 -21.07 -13.58
C LEU A 471 15.79 -19.71 -14.17
N LEU A 472 16.57 -19.13 -15.08
CA LEU A 472 16.21 -17.88 -15.75
C LEU A 472 14.94 -18.03 -16.60
N THR A 473 14.78 -19.12 -17.34
CA THR A 473 13.57 -19.36 -18.15
C THR A 473 12.34 -19.50 -17.26
N VAL A 474 12.40 -20.32 -16.22
CA VAL A 474 11.25 -20.61 -15.36
C VAL A 474 10.87 -19.41 -14.49
N PHE A 475 11.85 -18.70 -13.92
CA PHE A 475 11.59 -17.65 -12.92
C PHE A 475 11.69 -16.22 -13.46
N LEU A 476 12.29 -15.99 -14.63
CA LEU A 476 12.39 -14.66 -15.25
C LEU A 476 11.60 -14.59 -16.56
N PHE A 477 11.94 -15.39 -17.57
CA PHE A 477 11.35 -15.24 -18.90
C PHE A 477 9.89 -15.70 -18.99
N LEU A 478 9.54 -16.81 -18.33
CA LEU A 478 8.17 -17.34 -18.35
C LEU A 478 7.17 -16.38 -17.67
N PRO A 479 7.43 -15.82 -16.47
CA PRO A 479 6.55 -14.81 -15.88
C PRO A 479 6.40 -13.55 -16.73
N ILE A 480 7.46 -13.10 -17.41
CA ILE A 480 7.40 -11.97 -18.36
C ILE A 480 6.40 -12.31 -19.48
N LEU A 481 6.57 -13.46 -20.15
CA LEU A 481 5.65 -13.89 -21.21
C LEU A 481 4.23 -14.11 -20.71
N ALA A 482 4.05 -14.61 -19.48
CA ALA A 482 2.74 -14.79 -18.87
C ALA A 482 2.05 -13.45 -18.63
N SER A 483 2.77 -12.45 -18.11
CA SER A 483 2.26 -11.08 -17.96
C SER A 483 1.94 -10.46 -19.32
N TRP A 484 2.74 -10.72 -20.36
CA TRP A 484 2.44 -10.25 -21.72
C TRP A 484 1.14 -10.84 -22.25
N PHE A 485 0.86 -12.11 -21.98
CA PHE A 485 -0.42 -12.68 -22.36
C PHE A 485 -1.56 -12.11 -21.50
N ALA A 486 -1.33 -11.98 -20.19
CA ALA A 486 -2.32 -11.42 -19.26
C ALA A 486 -2.78 -10.02 -19.69
N SER A 487 -1.90 -9.21 -20.30
CA SER A 487 -2.28 -7.88 -20.79
C SER A 487 -3.34 -7.86 -21.89
N PHE A 488 -3.64 -8.99 -22.52
CA PHE A 488 -4.72 -9.15 -23.50
C PHE A 488 -5.97 -9.86 -22.95
N THR A 489 -6.05 -10.00 -21.63
CA THR A 489 -7.16 -10.67 -20.93
C THR A 489 -7.77 -9.77 -19.88
N ASN A 490 -8.98 -10.10 -19.41
CA ASN A 490 -9.61 -9.45 -18.27
C ASN A 490 -9.08 -9.96 -16.92
N TRP A 491 -7.88 -10.56 -16.86
CA TRP A 491 -7.42 -11.29 -15.67
C TRP A 491 -7.54 -10.42 -14.41
N ASP A 492 -8.58 -10.72 -13.65
CA ASP A 492 -9.04 -9.98 -12.49
C ASP A 492 -9.11 -10.91 -11.27
N ILE A 493 -9.64 -10.39 -10.17
CA ILE A 493 -9.80 -11.09 -8.90
C ILE A 493 -10.60 -12.41 -9.02
N TYR A 494 -11.55 -12.47 -9.94
CA TYR A 494 -12.36 -13.66 -10.17
C TYR A 494 -11.61 -14.72 -10.99
N GLY A 495 -10.62 -14.31 -11.78
CA GLY A 495 -9.74 -15.17 -12.55
C GLY A 495 -8.55 -15.75 -11.78
N ILE A 496 -8.24 -15.24 -10.58
CA ILE A 496 -7.07 -15.67 -9.79
C ILE A 496 -7.17 -17.12 -9.32
N SER A 497 -8.29 -17.49 -8.69
CA SER A 497 -8.53 -18.85 -8.19
C SER A 497 -9.39 -19.70 -9.11
N ARG A 498 -10.03 -19.08 -10.11
CA ARG A 498 -10.92 -19.72 -11.08
C ARG A 498 -10.53 -19.29 -12.50
N PRO A 499 -9.50 -19.92 -13.09
CA PRO A 499 -9.02 -19.53 -14.42
C PRO A 499 -10.08 -19.59 -15.52
N GLU A 500 -11.17 -20.34 -15.31
CA GLU A 500 -12.35 -20.35 -16.18
C GLU A 500 -13.01 -18.98 -16.37
N ASN A 501 -12.82 -18.05 -15.43
CA ASN A 501 -13.36 -16.69 -15.50
C ASN A 501 -12.47 -15.72 -16.31
N VAL A 502 -11.28 -16.17 -16.74
CA VAL A 502 -10.37 -15.36 -17.56
C VAL A 502 -10.82 -15.43 -19.02
N VAL A 503 -11.15 -14.27 -19.58
CA VAL A 503 -11.64 -14.05 -20.94
C VAL A 503 -10.59 -13.26 -21.73
N TRP A 504 -10.43 -13.61 -23.01
CA TRP A 504 -9.58 -12.86 -23.92
C TRP A 504 -10.27 -11.57 -24.37
N THR A 505 -9.72 -10.43 -23.99
CA THR A 505 -10.27 -9.10 -24.31
C THR A 505 -9.50 -8.40 -25.44
N GLY A 506 -8.45 -9.04 -25.97
CA GLY A 506 -7.64 -8.45 -27.03
C GLY A 506 -6.98 -7.15 -26.58
N PHE A 507 -7.18 -6.06 -27.32
CA PHE A 507 -6.52 -4.76 -27.04
C PHE A 507 -7.32 -3.83 -26.12
N ASP A 508 -8.41 -4.29 -25.51
CA ASP A 508 -9.28 -3.43 -24.70
C ASP A 508 -8.56 -2.78 -23.52
N ASN A 509 -7.66 -3.51 -22.84
CA ASN A 509 -6.82 -2.93 -21.77
C ASN A 509 -5.98 -1.76 -22.28
N TYR A 510 -5.39 -1.88 -23.48
CA TYR A 510 -4.60 -0.81 -24.09
C TYR A 510 -5.49 0.36 -24.54
N ARG A 511 -6.69 0.10 -25.06
CA ARG A 511 -7.65 1.14 -25.39
C ARG A 511 -8.08 1.91 -24.15
N GLN A 512 -8.42 1.21 -23.07
CA GLN A 512 -8.76 1.80 -21.78
C GLN A 512 -7.61 2.67 -21.26
N LEU A 513 -6.38 2.18 -21.36
CA LEU A 513 -5.18 2.91 -20.96
C LEU A 513 -5.02 4.25 -21.69
N THR A 514 -5.25 4.28 -23.01
CA THR A 514 -5.15 5.52 -23.79
C THR A 514 -6.22 6.56 -23.42
N GLY A 515 -7.39 6.11 -22.97
CA GLY A 515 -8.48 6.97 -22.51
C GLY A 515 -8.39 7.37 -21.04
N ASP A 516 -7.42 6.86 -20.28
CA ASP A 516 -7.34 7.05 -18.84
C ASP A 516 -6.55 8.33 -18.47
N PRO A 517 -7.20 9.35 -17.88
CA PRO A 517 -6.52 10.58 -17.50
C PRO A 517 -5.42 10.39 -16.44
N ILE A 518 -5.59 9.42 -15.52
CA ILE A 518 -4.61 9.17 -14.46
C ILE A 518 -3.35 8.56 -15.04
N PHE A 519 -3.48 7.67 -16.03
CA PHE A 519 -2.33 7.13 -16.72
C PHE A 519 -1.48 8.25 -17.32
N TRP A 520 -2.09 9.20 -18.02
CA TRP A 520 -1.38 10.34 -18.60
C TRP A 520 -0.76 11.28 -17.55
N ILE A 521 -1.45 11.51 -16.43
CA ILE A 521 -0.87 12.25 -15.29
C ILE A 521 0.35 11.49 -14.75
N SER A 522 0.25 10.18 -14.53
CA SER A 522 1.33 9.37 -13.99
C SER A 522 2.54 9.30 -14.93
N LEU A 523 2.29 9.23 -16.24
CA LEU A 523 3.31 9.28 -17.27
C LEU A 523 4.01 10.64 -17.31
N ARG A 524 3.24 11.74 -17.28
CA ARG A 524 3.77 13.09 -17.21
C ARG A 524 4.65 13.27 -15.98
N ASN A 525 4.19 12.85 -14.80
CA ASN A 525 4.95 12.97 -13.57
C ASN A 525 6.25 12.16 -13.64
N SER A 526 6.22 10.95 -14.20
CA SER A 526 7.41 10.11 -14.36
C SER A 526 8.41 10.68 -15.36
N LEU A 527 7.92 11.26 -16.46
CA LEU A 527 8.76 11.98 -17.40
C LEU A 527 9.35 13.25 -16.78
N LEU A 528 8.57 14.05 -16.06
CA LEU A 528 9.07 15.24 -15.37
C LEU A 528 10.12 14.88 -14.30
N PHE A 529 9.85 13.83 -13.54
CA PHE A 529 10.78 13.29 -12.54
C PHE A 529 12.12 12.89 -13.19
N ALA A 530 12.09 12.18 -14.31
CA ALA A 530 13.29 11.79 -15.03
C ALA A 530 14.00 12.97 -15.72
N VAL A 531 13.27 13.82 -16.43
CA VAL A 531 13.82 14.95 -17.20
C VAL A 531 14.48 15.99 -16.30
N ILE A 532 13.96 16.23 -15.10
CA ILE A 532 14.53 17.16 -14.13
C ILE A 532 15.55 16.44 -13.24
N GLY A 533 15.20 15.26 -12.72
CA GLY A 533 16.00 14.53 -11.75
C GLY A 533 17.29 13.96 -12.31
N VAL A 534 17.30 13.46 -13.55
CA VAL A 534 18.51 12.87 -14.15
C VAL A 534 19.60 13.92 -14.35
N PRO A 535 19.36 15.09 -14.98
CA PRO A 535 20.38 16.13 -15.10
C PRO A 535 20.88 16.63 -13.74
N LEU A 536 19.99 16.89 -12.80
CA LEU A 536 20.38 17.32 -11.45
C LEU A 536 21.27 16.28 -10.76
N ASN A 537 20.91 15.01 -10.85
CA ASN A 537 21.69 13.93 -10.29
C ASN A 537 23.09 13.85 -10.92
N LEU A 538 23.19 13.92 -12.25
CA LEU A 538 24.47 13.92 -12.97
C LEU A 538 25.33 15.13 -12.58
N MET A 539 24.74 16.32 -12.50
CA MET A 539 25.43 17.55 -12.13
C MET A 539 25.99 17.46 -10.70
N CYS A 540 25.18 17.04 -9.73
CA CYS A 540 25.62 16.85 -8.35
C CYS A 540 26.72 15.78 -8.25
N SER A 541 26.57 14.68 -9.00
CA SER A 541 27.52 13.57 -9.01
C SER A 541 28.88 13.98 -9.58
N LEU A 542 28.88 14.65 -10.74
CA LEU A 542 30.09 15.12 -11.39
C LEU A 542 30.76 16.22 -10.56
N PHE A 543 29.99 17.15 -10.00
CA PHE A 543 30.50 18.19 -9.10
C PHE A 543 31.21 17.59 -7.89
N ALA A 544 30.57 16.64 -7.20
CA ALA A 544 31.16 15.96 -6.06
C ALA A 544 32.41 15.14 -6.46
N ALA A 545 32.38 14.49 -7.64
CA ALA A 545 33.51 13.73 -8.15
C ALA A 545 34.72 14.62 -8.46
N LEU A 546 34.50 15.76 -9.12
CA LEU A 546 35.54 16.76 -9.40
C LEU A 546 36.14 17.30 -8.10
N LEU A 547 35.30 17.65 -7.12
CA LEU A 547 35.76 18.18 -5.83
C LEU A 547 36.63 17.16 -5.09
N LEU A 548 36.21 15.89 -5.06
CA LEU A 548 36.96 14.82 -4.38
C LEU A 548 38.16 14.29 -5.18
N ASN A 549 38.26 14.62 -6.47
CA ASN A 549 39.44 14.30 -7.27
C ASN A 549 40.60 15.27 -6.98
N ARG A 550 40.31 16.54 -6.65
CA ARG A 550 41.34 17.56 -6.37
C ARG A 550 42.27 17.20 -5.22
N GLU A 551 43.55 17.54 -5.33
CA GLU A 551 44.60 17.17 -4.37
C GLU A 551 44.46 17.81 -2.98
N PHE A 552 43.88 19.01 -2.88
CA PHE A 552 43.79 19.76 -1.62
C PHE A 552 42.85 19.12 -0.57
N ILE A 553 41.96 18.20 -0.97
CA ILE A 553 41.05 17.52 -0.05
C ILE A 553 41.81 16.44 0.73
N ARG A 554 42.05 16.67 2.03
CA ARG A 554 42.82 15.76 2.90
C ARG A 554 42.04 14.51 3.37
N PHE A 555 40.70 14.54 3.38
CA PHE A 555 39.86 13.45 3.91
C PHE A 555 38.95 12.80 2.85
N LYS A 556 39.47 12.55 1.64
CA LYS A 556 38.70 12.02 0.50
C LYS A 556 37.87 10.78 0.84
N ALA A 557 38.44 9.83 1.58
CA ALA A 557 37.75 8.60 1.98
C ALA A 557 36.51 8.86 2.84
N LEU A 558 36.60 9.78 3.81
CA LEU A 558 35.48 10.12 4.70
C LEU A 558 34.32 10.76 3.92
N PHE A 559 34.61 11.70 3.01
CA PHE A 559 33.58 12.32 2.17
C PHE A 559 32.96 11.32 1.19
N ARG A 560 33.77 10.43 0.58
CA ARG A 560 33.24 9.35 -0.29
C ARG A 560 32.27 8.46 0.47
N VAL A 561 32.61 8.06 1.70
CA VAL A 561 31.71 7.28 2.56
C VAL A 561 30.45 8.08 2.89
N GLY A 562 30.59 9.33 3.35
CA GLY A 562 29.46 10.20 3.70
C GLY A 562 28.46 10.39 2.57
N PHE A 563 28.93 10.67 1.36
CA PHE A 563 28.06 10.85 0.18
C PHE A 563 27.48 9.53 -0.34
N PHE A 564 28.10 8.38 -0.05
CA PHE A 564 27.64 7.07 -0.51
C PHE A 564 26.70 6.34 0.48
N ILE A 565 26.72 6.69 1.77
CA ILE A 565 25.82 6.11 2.80
C ILE A 565 24.33 6.14 2.39
N PRO A 566 23.79 7.24 1.82
CA PRO A 566 22.39 7.27 1.38
C PRO A 566 22.06 6.23 0.30
N CYS A 567 23.02 5.88 -0.56
CA CYS A 567 22.83 4.94 -1.65
C CYS A 567 22.53 3.53 -1.15
N ILE A 568 23.24 3.10 -0.10
CA ILE A 568 23.10 1.76 0.51
C ILE A 568 22.00 1.67 1.57
N THR A 569 21.42 2.81 1.97
CA THR A 569 20.32 2.85 2.93
C THR A 569 19.02 2.42 2.25
N THR A 570 18.20 1.66 2.97
CA THR A 570 16.89 1.21 2.46
C THR A 570 16.01 2.41 2.13
N MET A 571 15.22 2.28 1.07
CA MET A 571 14.39 3.39 0.62
C MET A 571 13.33 3.80 1.66
N VAL A 572 12.80 2.82 2.40
CA VAL A 572 11.82 3.07 3.47
C VAL A 572 12.41 3.93 4.58
N ALA A 573 13.64 3.63 5.05
CA ALA A 573 14.29 4.43 6.08
C ALA A 573 14.58 5.86 5.61
N VAL A 574 15.05 6.01 4.36
CA VAL A 574 15.26 7.34 3.75
C VAL A 574 13.96 8.13 3.70
N ALA A 575 12.87 7.53 3.22
CA ALA A 575 11.57 8.18 3.13
C ALA A 575 11.05 8.65 4.50
N VAL A 576 11.19 7.84 5.56
CA VAL A 576 10.78 8.22 6.92
C VAL A 576 11.59 9.42 7.43
N ILE A 577 12.91 9.41 7.24
CA ILE A 577 13.78 10.55 7.61
C ILE A 577 13.35 11.80 6.85
N TRP A 578 13.17 11.71 5.53
CA TRP A 578 12.78 12.86 4.72
C TRP A 578 11.39 13.39 5.03
N ARG A 579 10.42 12.53 5.39
CA ARG A 579 9.11 12.98 5.91
C ARG A 579 9.27 13.83 7.17
N TRP A 580 10.21 13.47 8.04
CA TRP A 580 10.53 14.27 9.22
C TRP A 580 11.21 15.60 8.84
N LEU A 581 12.17 15.61 7.91
CA LEU A 581 12.80 16.86 7.43
C LEU A 581 11.81 17.81 6.77
N TYR A 582 10.84 17.26 6.03
CA TYR A 582 9.79 17.98 5.31
C TYR A 582 8.61 18.40 6.19
N ASN A 583 8.62 18.07 7.48
CA ASN A 583 7.52 18.43 8.38
C ASN A 583 7.35 19.98 8.45
N PRO A 584 6.12 20.50 8.28
CA PRO A 584 5.80 21.93 8.32
C PRO A 584 6.17 22.65 9.62
N GLU A 585 6.13 21.97 10.76
CA GLU A 585 6.26 22.59 12.09
C GLU A 585 7.66 22.50 12.67
N PHE A 586 8.23 21.29 12.69
CA PHE A 586 9.53 20.99 13.32
C PHE A 586 10.58 20.49 12.32
N GLY A 587 10.23 20.41 11.04
CA GLY A 587 11.14 19.95 9.99
C GLY A 587 12.33 20.90 9.82
N LEU A 588 13.52 20.33 9.67
CA LEU A 588 14.77 21.10 9.53
C LEU A 588 14.73 22.07 8.34
N LEU A 589 14.03 21.73 7.26
CA LEU A 589 13.95 22.61 6.10
C LEU A 589 13.10 23.85 6.39
N ASN A 590 11.99 23.70 7.09
CA ASN A 590 11.18 24.84 7.52
C ASN A 590 11.87 25.66 8.61
N LEU A 591 12.64 25.02 9.50
CA LEU A 591 13.51 25.74 10.43
C LEU A 591 14.54 26.61 9.70
N ALA A 592 15.19 26.07 8.66
CA ALA A 592 16.12 26.84 7.84
C ALA A 592 15.43 27.99 7.08
N LEU A 593 14.22 27.77 6.56
CA LEU A 593 13.41 28.84 5.95
C LEU A 593 13.05 29.94 6.96
N SER A 594 12.75 29.58 8.20
CA SER A 594 12.44 30.54 9.26
C SER A 594 13.63 31.47 9.59
N TRP A 595 14.87 30.95 9.55
CA TRP A 595 16.08 31.77 9.71
C TRP A 595 16.29 32.76 8.57
N LEU A 596 15.77 32.45 7.38
CA LEU A 596 15.76 33.34 6.22
C LEU A 596 14.53 34.27 6.20
N GLY A 597 13.65 34.21 7.21
CA GLY A 597 12.42 35.00 7.29
C GLY A 597 11.32 34.57 6.32
N LEU A 598 11.40 33.34 5.78
CA LEU A 598 10.41 32.78 4.85
C LEU A 598 9.32 31.99 5.60
N SER A 599 8.09 32.03 5.09
CA SER A 599 6.97 31.27 5.65
C SER A 599 7.18 29.76 5.49
N PRO A 600 6.75 28.94 6.47
CA PRO A 600 6.80 27.49 6.38
C PRO A 600 6.09 26.95 5.13
N GLN A 601 6.68 25.95 4.49
CA GLN A 601 6.18 25.30 3.28
C GLN A 601 5.68 23.88 3.58
N ASN A 602 4.62 23.49 2.88
CA ASN A 602 4.03 22.15 2.97
C ASN A 602 4.58 21.27 1.85
N TRP A 603 5.80 20.80 2.04
CA TRP A 603 6.60 20.14 1.01
C TRP A 603 5.92 18.94 0.34
N LEU A 604 5.12 18.15 1.07
CA LEU A 604 4.48 16.93 0.55
C LEU A 604 2.97 17.07 0.34
N ALA A 605 2.29 17.94 1.10
CA ALA A 605 0.85 18.18 0.97
C ALA A 605 0.47 19.27 -0.05
N ASP A 606 1.43 20.08 -0.52
CA ASP A 606 1.19 21.05 -1.59
C ASP A 606 1.25 20.40 -2.99
N GLN A 607 0.31 20.78 -3.86
CA GLN A 607 0.14 20.17 -5.19
C GLN A 607 1.26 20.50 -6.19
N TRP A 608 2.05 21.53 -5.92
CA TRP A 608 3.15 21.97 -6.79
C TRP A 608 4.52 21.60 -6.21
N LEU A 609 4.66 21.56 -4.88
CA LEU A 609 5.91 21.23 -4.19
C LEU A 609 6.13 19.73 -3.97
N ALA A 610 5.08 18.91 -3.96
CA ALA A 610 5.20 17.48 -3.68
C ALA A 610 6.18 16.75 -4.63
N LEU A 611 6.02 16.91 -5.94
CA LEU A 611 6.89 16.25 -6.92
C LEU A 611 8.35 16.77 -6.87
N PRO A 612 8.62 18.09 -6.83
CA PRO A 612 9.97 18.62 -6.58
C PRO A 612 10.62 18.10 -5.31
N SER A 613 9.87 17.94 -4.22
CA SER A 613 10.37 17.39 -2.95
C SER A 613 10.84 15.93 -3.13
N LEU A 614 10.08 15.11 -3.86
CA LEU A 614 10.52 13.75 -4.19
C LEU A 614 11.78 13.74 -5.08
N ILE A 615 11.90 14.67 -6.04
CA ILE A 615 13.08 14.80 -6.90
C ILE A 615 14.32 15.16 -6.08
N ILE A 616 14.22 16.13 -5.15
CA ILE A 616 15.33 16.55 -4.29
C ILE A 616 15.85 15.37 -3.48
N MET A 617 14.95 14.60 -2.85
CA MET A 617 15.32 13.44 -2.07
C MET A 617 15.96 12.34 -2.93
N ALA A 618 15.41 12.06 -4.11
CA ALA A 618 15.96 11.06 -5.02
C ALA A 618 17.34 11.43 -5.57
N VAL A 619 17.55 12.71 -5.90
CA VAL A 619 18.86 13.25 -6.29
C VAL A 619 19.87 13.06 -5.15
N TRP A 620 19.52 13.46 -3.93
CA TRP A 620 20.35 13.29 -2.74
C TRP A 620 20.69 11.82 -2.47
N LYS A 621 19.73 10.91 -2.62
CA LYS A 621 19.95 9.47 -2.41
C LYS A 621 20.86 8.87 -3.48
N GLY A 622 20.72 9.29 -4.73
CA GLY A 622 21.35 8.65 -5.89
C GLY A 622 22.73 9.17 -6.27
N PHE A 623 23.05 10.45 -6.00
CA PHE A 623 24.24 11.08 -6.60
C PHE A 623 25.56 10.44 -6.13
N GLY A 624 25.63 9.93 -4.91
CA GLY A 624 26.83 9.29 -4.37
C GLY A 624 27.29 8.07 -5.17
N TYR A 625 26.36 7.29 -5.73
CA TYR A 625 26.67 6.13 -6.55
C TYR A 625 27.32 6.56 -7.87
N ASN A 626 26.70 7.50 -8.57
CA ASN A 626 27.19 8.05 -9.82
C ASN A 626 28.50 8.82 -9.65
N MET A 627 28.70 9.48 -8.51
CA MET A 627 29.95 10.14 -8.14
C MET A 627 31.13 9.15 -8.13
N ILE A 628 30.98 7.95 -7.56
CA ILE A 628 32.06 6.95 -7.53
C ILE A 628 32.43 6.52 -8.95
N ILE A 629 31.45 6.33 -9.82
CA ILE A 629 31.67 5.99 -11.23
C ILE A 629 32.44 7.13 -11.93
N PHE A 630 32.05 8.38 -11.71
CA PHE A 630 32.77 9.53 -12.26
C PHE A 630 34.18 9.67 -11.70
N ILE A 631 34.43 9.39 -10.42
CA ILE A 631 35.79 9.38 -9.86
C ILE A 631 36.65 8.33 -10.56
N ALA A 632 36.14 7.11 -10.73
CA ALA A 632 36.88 6.05 -11.42
C ALA A 632 37.21 6.43 -12.88
N ALA A 633 36.27 7.08 -13.57
CA ALA A 633 36.48 7.57 -14.92
C ALA A 633 37.47 8.74 -15.00
N LEU A 634 37.40 9.70 -14.06
CA LEU A 634 38.35 10.81 -13.95
C LEU A 634 39.78 10.29 -13.71
N GLN A 635 39.93 9.27 -12.87
CA GLN A 635 41.22 8.64 -12.58
C GLN A 635 41.80 7.82 -13.74
N ALA A 636 40.99 7.48 -14.74
CA ALA A 636 41.41 6.75 -15.93
C ALA A 636 41.90 7.69 -17.05
N ILE A 637 41.74 9.01 -16.91
CA ILE A 637 42.22 9.99 -17.91
C ILE A 637 43.75 10.08 -17.79
N PRO A 638 44.51 9.87 -18.90
CA PRO A 638 45.98 10.00 -18.86
C PRO A 638 46.43 11.39 -18.41
N GLU A 639 47.34 11.44 -17.44
CA GLU A 639 47.88 12.69 -16.88
C GLU A 639 48.64 13.52 -17.93
N GLU A 640 49.27 12.84 -18.90
CA GLU A 640 49.99 13.42 -20.03
C GLU A 640 49.14 14.43 -20.85
N LEU A 641 47.81 14.23 -20.92
CA LEU A 641 46.91 15.15 -21.61
C LEU A 641 46.80 16.50 -20.88
N TYR A 642 46.83 16.48 -19.55
CA TYR A 642 46.78 17.68 -18.73
C TYR A 642 48.13 18.40 -18.73
N GLU A 643 49.24 17.67 -18.61
CA GLU A 643 50.59 18.24 -18.71
C GLU A 643 50.83 18.94 -20.05
N SER A 644 50.41 18.30 -21.15
CA SER A 644 50.51 18.90 -22.50
C SER A 644 49.70 20.20 -22.60
N ALA A 645 48.51 20.23 -22.02
CA ALA A 645 47.65 21.41 -22.03
C ALA A 645 48.18 22.55 -21.15
N ASP A 646 48.81 22.24 -20.01
CA ASP A 646 49.51 23.22 -19.17
C ASP A 646 50.69 23.85 -19.90
N ILE A 647 51.46 23.07 -20.66
CA ILE A 647 52.57 23.56 -21.49
C ILE A 647 52.05 24.51 -22.59
N ASP A 648 50.90 24.19 -23.19
CA ASP A 648 50.23 25.02 -24.21
C ASP A 648 49.52 26.26 -23.60
N GLY A 649 49.57 26.46 -22.28
CA GLY A 649 48.99 27.60 -21.58
C GLY A 649 47.46 27.55 -21.44
N ALA A 650 46.85 26.36 -21.54
CA ALA A 650 45.42 26.19 -21.35
C ALA A 650 45.02 26.38 -19.88
N SER A 651 44.05 27.25 -19.63
CA SER A 651 43.45 27.47 -18.32
C SER A 651 42.61 26.28 -17.84
N GLU A 652 42.37 26.15 -16.53
CA GLU A 652 41.56 25.05 -15.97
C GLU A 652 40.16 24.90 -16.60
N PRO A 653 39.40 25.98 -16.90
CA PRO A 653 38.13 25.85 -17.62
C PRO A 653 38.32 25.29 -19.03
N GLN A 654 39.40 25.66 -19.72
CA GLN A 654 39.70 25.12 -21.05
C GLN A 654 40.01 23.62 -20.98
N GLN A 655 40.81 23.19 -20.00
CA GLN A 655 41.08 21.77 -19.75
C GLN A 655 39.80 20.98 -19.38
N PHE A 656 38.91 21.59 -18.59
CA PHE A 656 37.63 20.95 -18.25
C PHE A 656 36.77 20.71 -19.50
N TRP A 657 36.56 21.73 -20.33
CA TRP A 657 35.68 21.63 -21.50
C TRP A 657 36.29 20.85 -22.67
N HIS A 658 37.61 20.86 -22.84
CA HIS A 658 38.28 20.23 -24.01
C HIS A 658 38.92 18.88 -23.73
N ILE A 659 39.25 18.56 -22.46
CA ILE A 659 39.88 17.28 -22.09
C ILE A 659 38.94 16.48 -21.21
N THR A 660 38.57 17.04 -20.05
CA THR A 660 37.85 16.28 -19.01
C THR A 660 36.46 15.85 -19.48
N LEU A 661 35.61 16.80 -19.88
CA LEU A 661 34.22 16.50 -20.27
C LEU A 661 34.14 15.60 -21.52
N PRO A 662 34.96 15.79 -22.57
CA PRO A 662 35.00 14.87 -23.71
C PRO A 662 35.47 13.46 -23.36
N MET A 663 36.48 13.31 -22.50
CA MET A 663 36.97 12.01 -22.04
C MET A 663 35.94 11.28 -21.18
N LEU A 664 35.13 12.01 -20.42
CA LEU A 664 34.04 11.44 -19.61
C LEU A 664 32.80 11.05 -20.42
N ARG A 665 32.70 11.37 -21.72
CA ARG A 665 31.46 11.20 -22.50
C ARG A 665 30.86 9.80 -22.42
N GLU A 666 31.69 8.75 -22.46
CA GLU A 666 31.22 7.36 -22.44
C GLU A 666 30.63 7.00 -21.09
N THR A 667 31.32 7.41 -20.03
CA THR A 667 30.86 7.27 -18.65
C THR A 667 29.59 8.07 -18.42
N THR A 668 29.54 9.33 -18.86
CA THR A 668 28.36 10.19 -18.75
C THR A 668 27.19 9.58 -19.49
N ALA A 669 27.37 9.03 -20.70
CA ALA A 669 26.32 8.36 -21.45
C ALA A 669 25.80 7.12 -20.71
N PHE A 670 26.71 6.27 -20.22
CA PHE A 670 26.34 5.09 -19.43
C PHE A 670 25.55 5.48 -18.17
N VAL A 671 26.07 6.43 -17.37
CA VAL A 671 25.43 6.90 -16.15
C VAL A 671 24.08 7.55 -16.46
N THR A 672 23.97 8.32 -17.54
CA THR A 672 22.70 8.93 -17.98
C THR A 672 21.67 7.86 -18.30
N ILE A 673 22.01 6.85 -19.11
CA ILE A 673 21.09 5.76 -19.47
C ILE A 673 20.63 5.03 -18.21
N MET A 674 21.55 4.62 -17.35
CA MET A 674 21.23 3.88 -16.12
C MET A 674 20.36 4.71 -15.16
N THR A 675 20.69 5.99 -14.99
CA THR A 675 19.93 6.90 -14.12
C THR A 675 18.55 7.18 -14.72
N SER A 676 18.43 7.34 -16.04
CA SER A 676 17.13 7.53 -16.71
C SER A 676 16.22 6.32 -16.56
N ILE A 677 16.73 5.10 -16.73
CA ILE A 677 15.95 3.87 -16.51
C ILE A 677 15.42 3.84 -15.07
N GLY A 678 16.28 4.10 -14.09
CA GLY A 678 15.88 4.13 -12.68
C GLY A 678 14.84 5.21 -12.36
N PHE A 679 15.04 6.44 -12.83
CA PHE A 679 14.13 7.55 -12.55
C PHE A 679 12.78 7.41 -13.26
N LEU A 680 12.72 6.78 -14.44
CA LEU A 680 11.45 6.45 -15.10
C LEU A 680 10.67 5.34 -14.38
N GLN A 681 11.35 4.54 -13.55
CA GLN A 681 10.78 3.45 -12.77
C GLN A 681 10.59 3.78 -11.28
N PHE A 682 10.64 5.06 -10.90
CA PHE A 682 10.51 5.47 -9.50
C PHE A 682 9.13 5.06 -8.93
N PHE A 683 9.13 4.58 -7.68
CA PHE A 683 7.96 3.90 -7.08
C PHE A 683 7.92 4.09 -5.57
N ALA A 684 9.02 3.74 -4.90
CA ALA A 684 9.05 3.70 -3.44
C ALA A 684 8.95 5.11 -2.83
N GLU A 685 9.45 6.14 -3.52
CA GLU A 685 9.35 7.54 -3.15
C GLU A 685 7.86 7.95 -2.98
N PRO A 686 7.03 7.93 -4.05
CA PRO A 686 5.63 8.33 -3.90
C PRO A 686 4.82 7.33 -3.09
N TYR A 687 5.13 6.03 -3.12
CA TYR A 687 4.38 5.03 -2.36
C TYR A 687 4.43 5.30 -0.84
N ILE A 688 5.60 5.67 -0.32
CA ILE A 688 5.82 5.82 1.14
C ILE A 688 5.53 7.23 1.63
N MET A 689 5.83 8.25 0.81
CA MET A 689 5.79 9.64 1.25
C MET A 689 4.46 10.32 0.97
N THR A 690 3.79 9.99 -0.13
CA THR A 690 2.63 10.76 -0.62
C THR A 690 1.43 9.91 -1.03
N GLY A 691 1.59 8.60 -1.18
CA GLY A 691 0.60 7.71 -1.78
C GLY A 691 0.25 8.05 -3.23
N GLY A 692 1.10 8.82 -3.94
CA GLY A 692 0.82 9.35 -5.27
C GLY A 692 0.09 10.71 -5.28
N GLY A 693 -0.33 11.23 -4.13
CA GLY A 693 -0.99 12.53 -3.99
C GLY A 693 -0.04 13.73 -3.82
N PRO A 694 -0.60 14.92 -3.54
CA PRO A 694 -2.00 15.28 -3.67
C PRO A 694 -2.43 15.35 -5.15
N LEU A 695 -3.71 15.10 -5.43
CA LEU A 695 -4.32 15.24 -6.77
C LEU A 695 -3.58 14.44 -7.85
N ASN A 696 -3.07 13.26 -7.50
CA ASN A 696 -2.22 12.42 -8.35
C ASN A 696 -0.91 13.08 -8.84
N GLN A 697 -0.47 14.20 -8.28
CA GLN A 697 0.71 14.96 -8.75
C GLN A 697 2.04 14.24 -8.51
N THR A 698 2.07 13.22 -7.66
CA THR A 698 3.25 12.36 -7.45
C THR A 698 3.02 10.92 -7.89
N MET A 699 1.86 10.62 -8.48
CA MET A 699 1.55 9.30 -9.01
C MET A 699 2.58 8.96 -10.10
N SER A 700 3.32 7.86 -9.92
CA SER A 700 4.23 7.34 -10.95
C SER A 700 3.55 6.24 -11.76
N VAL A 701 4.04 5.95 -12.97
CA VAL A 701 3.48 4.86 -13.79
C VAL A 701 3.62 3.51 -13.06
N VAL A 702 4.73 3.31 -12.34
CA VAL A 702 4.96 2.08 -11.57
C VAL A 702 4.03 1.99 -10.36
N LEU A 703 3.77 3.10 -9.66
CA LEU A 703 2.79 3.13 -8.56
C LEU A 703 1.38 2.90 -9.08
N TYR A 704 1.04 3.48 -10.24
CA TYR A 704 -0.23 3.26 -10.90
C TYR A 704 -0.44 1.78 -11.28
N MET A 705 0.57 1.17 -11.90
CA MET A 705 0.62 -0.27 -12.19
C MET A 705 0.47 -1.11 -10.92
N TYR A 706 1.17 -0.75 -9.84
CA TYR A 706 1.10 -1.45 -8.57
C TYR A 706 -0.31 -1.42 -7.96
N ASN A 707 -0.96 -0.25 -7.97
CA ASN A 707 -2.33 -0.13 -7.49
C ASN A 707 -3.28 -1.03 -8.29
N HIS A 708 -3.20 -1.02 -9.62
CA HIS A 708 -4.03 -1.90 -10.44
C HIS A 708 -3.73 -3.39 -10.25
N GLY A 709 -2.45 -3.78 -10.16
CA GLY A 709 -2.07 -5.19 -10.09
C GLY A 709 -2.25 -5.81 -8.71
N PHE A 710 -1.96 -5.07 -7.65
CA PHE A 710 -1.84 -5.61 -6.29
C PHE A 710 -2.78 -4.98 -5.27
N LYS A 711 -3.37 -3.81 -5.54
CA LYS A 711 -4.44 -3.25 -4.69
C LYS A 711 -5.82 -3.60 -5.24
N PHE A 712 -5.98 -3.51 -6.56
CA PHE A 712 -7.27 -3.70 -7.25
C PHE A 712 -7.41 -5.06 -7.94
N TYR A 713 -6.31 -5.83 -8.02
CA TYR A 713 -6.26 -7.16 -8.64
C TYR A 713 -6.66 -7.22 -10.11
N ASN A 714 -6.57 -6.09 -10.82
CA ASN A 714 -6.71 -6.01 -12.27
C ASN A 714 -5.36 -6.32 -12.95
N LEU A 715 -4.95 -7.58 -12.87
CA LEU A 715 -3.65 -8.08 -13.36
C LEU A 715 -3.49 -7.90 -14.87
N GLY A 716 -4.59 -8.05 -15.63
CA GLY A 716 -4.59 -7.81 -17.06
C GLY A 716 -4.27 -6.36 -17.39
N TYR A 717 -5.00 -5.41 -16.80
CA TYR A 717 -4.75 -3.99 -17.02
C TYR A 717 -3.38 -3.55 -16.49
N ALA A 718 -2.97 -4.01 -15.31
CA ALA A 718 -1.63 -3.73 -14.76
C ALA A 718 -0.51 -4.22 -15.67
N SER A 719 -0.65 -5.41 -16.25
CA SER A 719 0.29 -5.92 -17.24
C SER A 719 0.35 -5.02 -18.48
N SER A 720 -0.78 -4.50 -18.96
CA SER A 720 -0.78 -3.56 -20.09
C SER A 720 0.00 -2.27 -19.78
N ILE A 721 -0.13 -1.73 -18.56
CA ILE A 721 0.64 -0.56 -18.10
C ILE A 721 2.14 -0.89 -18.13
N ALA A 722 2.53 -2.05 -17.59
CA ALA A 722 3.92 -2.50 -17.53
C ALA A 722 4.56 -2.58 -18.93
N TYR A 723 3.85 -3.14 -19.91
CA TYR A 723 4.35 -3.27 -21.27
C TYR A 723 4.43 -1.93 -22.03
N VAL A 724 3.51 -1.00 -21.76
CA VAL A 724 3.60 0.36 -22.32
C VAL A 724 4.79 1.11 -21.71
N LEU A 725 4.99 1.02 -20.39
CA LEU A 725 6.17 1.61 -19.75
C LEU A 725 7.47 1.00 -20.31
N PHE A 726 7.52 -0.32 -20.47
CA PHE A 726 8.66 -1.00 -21.11
C PHE A 726 8.94 -0.46 -22.51
N ALA A 727 7.91 -0.31 -23.35
CA ALA A 727 8.05 0.24 -24.69
C ALA A 727 8.59 1.68 -24.68
N ILE A 728 8.13 2.51 -23.74
CA ILE A 728 8.60 3.90 -23.55
C ILE A 728 10.08 3.91 -23.13
N ILE A 729 10.47 3.12 -22.14
CA ILE A 729 11.86 3.03 -21.68
C ILE A 729 12.76 2.50 -22.80
N LEU A 730 12.30 1.49 -23.56
CA LEU A 730 13.02 0.95 -24.70
C LEU A 730 13.22 2.02 -25.79
N ALA A 731 12.15 2.73 -26.17
CA ALA A 731 12.24 3.81 -27.15
C ALA A 731 13.19 4.93 -26.71
N PHE A 732 13.12 5.32 -25.45
CA PHE A 732 14.01 6.32 -24.85
C PHE A 732 15.48 5.86 -24.87
N THR A 733 15.74 4.62 -24.45
CA THR A 733 17.09 4.03 -24.41
C THR A 733 17.67 3.87 -25.81
N LEU A 734 16.88 3.41 -26.79
CA LEU A 734 17.29 3.31 -28.18
C LEU A 734 17.62 4.68 -28.77
N THR A 735 16.81 5.70 -28.46
CA THR A 735 17.05 7.08 -28.91
C THR A 735 18.34 7.63 -28.32
N GLN A 736 18.59 7.44 -27.02
CA GLN A 736 19.87 7.80 -26.38
C GLN A 736 21.05 7.08 -27.04
N GLY A 737 20.91 5.79 -27.34
CA GLY A 737 21.94 5.00 -28.02
C GLY A 737 22.23 5.46 -29.46
N ILE A 738 21.20 5.86 -30.21
CA ILE A 738 21.34 6.40 -31.57
C ILE A 738 22.05 7.75 -31.54
N ILE A 739 21.62 8.66 -30.65
CA ILE A 739 22.25 9.98 -30.47
C ILE A 739 23.73 9.84 -30.09
N ARG A 740 24.05 8.89 -29.20
CA ARG A 740 25.44 8.59 -28.83
C ARG A 740 26.28 8.21 -30.04
N LYS A 741 25.79 7.25 -30.85
CA LYS A 741 26.47 6.80 -32.07
C LYS A 741 26.64 7.91 -33.11
N SER A 742 25.69 8.84 -33.25
CA SER A 742 25.84 9.96 -34.20
C SER A 742 26.90 10.95 -33.75
N LEU A 743 27.04 11.19 -32.44
CA LEU A 743 28.08 12.05 -31.88
C LEU A 743 29.49 11.42 -32.00
N GLU A 744 29.58 10.09 -31.95
CA GLU A 744 30.82 9.35 -32.21
C GLU A 744 31.19 9.35 -33.72
N GLY A 745 30.20 9.22 -34.60
CA GLY A 745 30.38 9.13 -36.06
C GLY A 745 30.79 10.42 -36.77
N GLY A 746 30.54 11.59 -36.16
CA GLY A 746 30.93 12.90 -36.71
C GLY A 746 32.39 13.31 -36.45
N ARG A 747 33.21 12.45 -35.85
CA ARG A 747 34.62 12.71 -35.46
C ARG A 747 35.60 11.68 -36.02
N LYS A 748 35.33 11.14 -37.21
CA LYS A 748 36.33 10.38 -37.98
C LYS A 748 37.00 11.26 -39.01
#